data_AF-A0A2E5G432-F1
#
_entry.id   AF-A0A2E5G432-F1
#
_cell.length_a   1.000
_cell.length_b   1.000
_cell.length_c   1.000
_cell.angle_alpha   90.00
_cell.angle_beta   90.00
_cell.angle_gamma   90.00
#
_symmetry.space_group_name_H-M   'P 1'
#
loop_
_entity.id
_entity.type
_entity.pdbx_description
1 polymer ?
#
loop_
_entity_poly.entity_id
_entity_poly.type
_entity_poly.pdbx_seq_one_letter_code
_entity_poly.pdbx_strand_id
1 'polypeptide(L)'
;MIRSTVSVLAVLVLMGWCCIPVFGAIDIVFDYSLDTATGNFFDPGTSGGQAARARLEDAAGFYESRFLDELGAIEPGPSGFGFDNTWEGIILHPGTGAVQNFNDVTIPAGRITVWVGAFDLPGSLLGHGGPGGFNASGSEVFLDSLGRGQANTRSPNATDVAPWGGSIAFDADRNWHFGATRSGLSGKVDFLSTTIHELGHVLGFGATDSFDDQINMSSGTFSGSASTAVNGGINPGLFPDDESHWSMGTQSDGAEAMMNPVNTIGLRVLPTSLDYAAFDDIGWELSELPSSAIWVGGDPGIPFNWVTGRNWEQHFIARSTDVALFSDVAASYEVSLDGDWNVGSITFSGQSNYTISTGANTLVLETGDVTLSADAATHTIDGVIALNASGDFDVGAEGTLVIDGSIVGNWPITKTSSGTLQLNAANSYSGDTVVMGGEVLVANGSGSATGSGSVTVKSGAVLAGDGTVGGSVMIDDGGLLSPGFSRGVLLINDDLVLSGTAAVNVELQAPSSVTLTPVGGVDFDQLVVGGHASLGGSLHLALVDGYLPDEGDEFPVLVAGSRSGEFDGISDVSMPGSTALVPLYDYDGIVGLTLKVAHLGDANFDSVVDVMDLGILGANFNLPGREWTDGDFNGDGITDVGDLGVLGANWTAAESLVKAPAWRSLGLGHAVPEPATMIVCGVGFSLFSMRRRSL
;
A
#
# COMPACT_ATOMS: atom_id res chain seq x y z
N MET A 1 20.90 26.09 -35.58
CA MET A 1 20.61 24.88 -36.39
C MET A 1 20.57 23.71 -35.43
N ILE A 2 19.36 23.40 -34.98
CA ILE A 2 19.05 22.53 -33.84
C ILE A 2 18.92 21.10 -34.35
N ARG A 3 19.62 20.16 -33.69
CA ARG A 3 19.39 18.72 -33.80
C ARG A 3 18.14 18.38 -32.99
N SER A 4 17.14 17.77 -33.62
CA SER A 4 15.95 17.25 -32.94
C SER A 4 15.97 15.72 -32.98
N THR A 5 15.79 15.18 -31.79
CA THR A 5 15.59 13.79 -31.40
C THR A 5 14.24 13.28 -31.89
N VAL A 6 14.20 11.99 -32.19
CA VAL A 6 13.02 11.22 -32.62
C VAL A 6 12.15 10.91 -31.40
N SER A 7 10.89 11.34 -31.41
CA SER A 7 9.84 10.83 -30.53
C SER A 7 8.98 9.83 -31.31
N VAL A 8 8.93 8.59 -30.85
CA VAL A 8 7.98 7.57 -31.31
C VAL A 8 6.68 7.82 -30.56
N LEU A 9 5.66 8.28 -31.29
CA LEU A 9 4.29 8.44 -30.77
C LEU A 9 3.56 7.11 -30.96
N ALA A 10 3.28 6.39 -29.86
CA ALA A 10 2.39 5.24 -29.86
C ALA A 10 0.94 5.75 -29.95
N VAL A 11 0.23 5.33 -31.00
CA VAL A 11 -1.20 5.60 -31.19
C VAL A 11 -1.97 4.54 -30.41
N LEU A 12 -2.57 4.94 -29.28
CA LEU A 12 -3.56 4.13 -28.57
C LEU A 12 -4.86 4.10 -29.39
N VAL A 13 -5.24 2.93 -29.87
CA VAL A 13 -6.57 2.69 -30.44
C VAL A 13 -7.49 2.27 -29.28
N LEU A 14 -8.37 3.17 -28.86
CA LEU A 14 -9.53 2.87 -28.01
C LEU A 14 -10.51 1.99 -28.79
N MET A 15 -10.42 0.67 -28.62
CA MET A 15 -11.54 -0.24 -28.86
C MET A 15 -12.25 -0.46 -27.53
N GLY A 16 -13.48 0.03 -27.43
CA GLY A 16 -14.35 -0.27 -26.31
C GLY A 16 -14.54 -1.79 -26.19
N TRP A 17 -14.17 -2.33 -25.04
CA TRP A 17 -14.44 -3.71 -24.69
C TRP A 17 -15.94 -3.97 -24.67
N CYS A 18 -16.44 -4.60 -25.73
CA CYS A 18 -17.54 -5.53 -25.57
C CYS A 18 -16.93 -6.74 -24.84
N CYS A 19 -17.28 -6.93 -23.57
CA CYS A 19 -16.93 -8.11 -22.81
C CYS A 19 -17.56 -9.32 -23.52
N ILE A 20 -16.79 -9.99 -24.38
CA ILE A 20 -17.12 -11.32 -24.88
C ILE A 20 -16.54 -12.25 -23.81
N PRO A 21 -17.34 -13.09 -23.15
CA PRO A 21 -16.77 -14.14 -22.30
C PRO A 21 -15.93 -15.03 -23.21
N VAL A 22 -14.63 -15.09 -22.94
CA VAL A 22 -13.77 -16.12 -23.52
C VAL A 22 -14.27 -17.41 -22.87
N PHE A 23 -15.09 -18.19 -23.58
CA PHE A 23 -15.36 -19.56 -23.16
C PHE A 23 -14.02 -20.28 -23.13
N GLY A 24 -13.68 -20.89 -22.00
CA GLY A 24 -12.52 -21.78 -21.88
C GLY A 24 -12.61 -22.92 -22.89
N ALA A 25 -11.49 -23.60 -23.15
CA ALA A 25 -11.47 -24.76 -24.04
C ALA A 25 -12.32 -25.94 -23.51
N ILE A 26 -12.60 -25.93 -22.20
CA ILE A 26 -13.51 -26.84 -21.49
C ILE A 26 -14.66 -26.09 -20.78
N ASP A 27 -15.81 -26.76 -20.66
CA ASP A 27 -17.06 -26.30 -20.01
C ASP A 27 -17.57 -27.38 -19.05
N ILE A 28 -17.34 -27.21 -17.75
CA ILE A 28 -17.76 -28.10 -16.68
C ILE A 28 -19.18 -27.73 -16.28
N VAL A 29 -20.13 -28.61 -16.59
CA VAL A 29 -21.55 -28.37 -16.33
C VAL A 29 -22.04 -29.29 -15.22
N PHE A 30 -22.55 -28.69 -14.14
CA PHE A 30 -23.15 -29.43 -13.04
C PHE A 30 -24.62 -29.77 -13.33
N ASP A 31 -24.94 -31.06 -13.27
CA ASP A 31 -26.30 -31.58 -13.40
C ASP A 31 -26.83 -32.04 -12.03
N TYR A 32 -27.93 -31.42 -11.60
CA TYR A 32 -28.55 -31.64 -10.28
C TYR A 32 -29.73 -32.62 -10.33
N SER A 33 -30.00 -33.26 -11.47
CA SER A 33 -31.21 -34.08 -11.67
C SER A 33 -31.25 -35.34 -10.80
N LEU A 34 -30.11 -35.78 -10.28
CA LEU A 34 -29.95 -36.96 -9.43
C LEU A 34 -29.84 -36.63 -7.92
N ASP A 35 -29.99 -35.36 -7.53
CA ASP A 35 -29.98 -34.93 -6.12
C ASP A 35 -31.34 -35.15 -5.45
N THR A 36 -31.74 -36.41 -5.30
CA THR A 36 -33.12 -36.74 -4.88
C THR A 36 -33.25 -37.39 -3.50
N ALA A 37 -32.15 -37.80 -2.86
CA ALA A 37 -32.22 -38.74 -1.73
C ALA A 37 -32.31 -38.10 -0.33
N THR A 38 -31.85 -36.87 -0.15
CA THR A 38 -31.69 -36.22 1.18
C THR A 38 -32.44 -34.90 1.34
N GLY A 39 -33.50 -34.70 0.55
CA GLY A 39 -34.27 -33.46 0.59
C GLY A 39 -33.72 -32.35 -0.31
N ASN A 40 -32.98 -32.72 -1.37
CA ASN A 40 -32.43 -31.82 -2.40
C ASN A 40 -31.38 -30.86 -1.79
N PHE A 41 -30.20 -31.39 -1.47
CA PHE A 41 -29.09 -30.64 -0.87
C PHE A 41 -28.73 -29.38 -1.68
N PHE A 42 -28.84 -29.48 -2.99
CA PHE A 42 -28.66 -28.40 -3.94
C PHE A 42 -29.98 -27.73 -4.33
N ASP A 43 -31.01 -27.66 -3.48
CA ASP A 43 -32.28 -27.01 -3.82
C ASP A 43 -32.08 -25.51 -4.14
N PRO A 44 -32.34 -25.05 -5.39
CA PRO A 44 -32.18 -23.65 -5.75
C PRO A 44 -33.24 -22.75 -5.10
N GLY A 45 -34.28 -23.32 -4.48
CA GLY A 45 -35.26 -22.61 -3.67
C GLY A 45 -34.78 -22.28 -2.25
N THR A 46 -33.62 -22.79 -1.83
CA THR A 46 -33.04 -22.54 -0.49
C THR A 46 -31.74 -21.75 -0.58
N SER A 47 -31.44 -20.95 0.44
CA SER A 47 -30.16 -20.21 0.49
C SER A 47 -28.95 -21.14 0.60
N GLY A 48 -29.10 -22.28 1.27
CA GLY A 48 -28.05 -23.30 1.38
C GLY A 48 -27.73 -23.93 0.02
N GLY A 49 -28.76 -24.39 -0.70
CA GLY A 49 -28.58 -24.97 -2.03
C GLY A 49 -28.05 -23.96 -3.05
N GLN A 50 -28.52 -22.70 -3.02
CA GLN A 50 -27.94 -21.63 -3.85
C GLN A 50 -26.45 -21.40 -3.56
N ALA A 51 -26.06 -21.37 -2.29
CA ALA A 51 -24.66 -21.18 -1.90
C ALA A 51 -23.80 -22.39 -2.31
N ALA A 52 -24.29 -23.62 -2.12
CA ALA A 52 -23.60 -24.85 -2.53
C ALA A 52 -23.39 -24.89 -4.05
N ARG A 53 -24.42 -24.56 -4.85
CA ARG A 53 -24.30 -24.41 -6.31
C ARG A 53 -23.26 -23.36 -6.69
N ALA A 54 -23.28 -22.20 -6.04
CA ALA A 54 -22.30 -21.15 -6.32
C ALA A 54 -20.85 -21.61 -6.04
N ARG A 55 -20.63 -22.43 -5.01
CA ARG A 55 -19.31 -23.01 -4.69
C ARG A 55 -18.88 -24.10 -5.69
N LEU A 56 -19.81 -24.83 -6.29
CA LEU A 56 -19.52 -25.73 -7.43
C LEU A 56 -19.01 -24.94 -8.63
N GLU A 57 -19.69 -23.84 -8.98
CA GLU A 57 -19.23 -22.96 -10.07
C GLU A 57 -17.87 -22.30 -9.75
N ASP A 58 -17.62 -21.89 -8.49
CA ASP A 58 -16.29 -21.42 -8.08
C ASP A 58 -15.22 -22.50 -8.27
N ALA A 59 -15.54 -23.76 -7.96
CA ALA A 59 -14.62 -24.87 -8.10
C ALA A 59 -14.29 -25.18 -9.57
N ALA A 60 -15.28 -25.16 -10.45
CA ALA A 60 -15.08 -25.33 -11.89
C ALA A 60 -14.14 -24.25 -12.45
N GLY A 61 -14.33 -22.99 -12.04
CA GLY A 61 -13.52 -21.87 -12.50
C GLY A 61 -12.02 -22.01 -12.25
N PHE A 62 -11.59 -22.73 -11.20
CA PHE A 62 -10.16 -23.02 -10.97
C PHE A 62 -9.54 -23.87 -12.08
N TYR A 63 -10.29 -24.83 -12.64
CA TYR A 63 -9.80 -25.71 -13.69
C TYR A 63 -10.04 -25.13 -15.09
N GLU A 64 -11.24 -24.62 -15.36
CA GLU A 64 -11.62 -24.04 -16.66
C GLU A 64 -10.75 -22.85 -17.07
N SER A 65 -10.23 -22.11 -16.10
CA SER A 65 -9.33 -20.99 -16.35
C SER A 65 -7.92 -21.38 -16.76
N ARG A 66 -7.55 -22.65 -16.55
CA ARG A 66 -6.18 -23.15 -16.70
C ARG A 66 -6.04 -24.17 -17.81
N PHE A 67 -7.07 -24.95 -18.10
CA PHE A 67 -6.98 -26.03 -19.09
C PHE A 67 -7.20 -25.48 -20.50
N LEU A 68 -6.33 -25.87 -21.42
CA LEU A 68 -6.30 -25.41 -22.81
C LEU A 68 -6.80 -26.47 -23.80
N ASP A 69 -7.03 -27.70 -23.35
CA ASP A 69 -7.42 -28.84 -24.16
C ASP A 69 -8.73 -28.61 -24.91
N GLU A 70 -8.71 -28.87 -26.22
CA GLU A 70 -9.92 -28.90 -27.04
C GLU A 70 -10.54 -30.29 -27.04
N LEU A 71 -11.58 -30.49 -26.23
CA LEU A 71 -12.28 -31.78 -26.16
C LEU A 71 -13.31 -31.95 -27.27
N GLY A 72 -13.18 -33.01 -28.07
CA GLY A 72 -14.15 -33.42 -29.08
C GLY A 72 -15.53 -33.81 -28.50
N ALA A 73 -16.54 -33.82 -29.37
CA ALA A 73 -17.89 -34.27 -29.05
C ALA A 73 -18.03 -35.80 -29.13
N ILE A 74 -18.98 -36.35 -28.37
CA ILE A 74 -19.42 -37.75 -28.46
C ILE A 74 -20.84 -37.76 -29.01
N GLU A 75 -20.99 -38.22 -30.26
CA GLU A 75 -22.26 -38.23 -30.99
C GLU A 75 -22.67 -39.65 -31.39
N PRO A 76 -23.56 -40.32 -30.62
CA PRO A 76 -24.14 -41.60 -31.00
C PRO A 76 -25.16 -41.43 -32.14
N GLY A 77 -25.43 -42.50 -32.88
CA GLY A 77 -26.36 -42.48 -34.01
C GLY A 77 -25.90 -43.31 -35.22
N PRO A 78 -26.53 -43.13 -36.39
CA PRO A 78 -26.25 -43.98 -37.56
C PRO A 78 -24.80 -43.87 -38.02
N SER A 79 -24.08 -44.99 -38.10
CA SER A 79 -22.65 -45.01 -38.52
C SER A 79 -22.45 -44.79 -40.03
N GLY A 80 -23.52 -44.86 -40.82
CA GLY A 80 -23.44 -44.90 -42.29
C GLY A 80 -23.06 -46.28 -42.87
N PHE A 81 -22.74 -47.27 -42.03
CA PHE A 81 -22.36 -48.63 -42.44
C PHE A 81 -23.46 -49.69 -42.22
N GLY A 82 -24.68 -49.27 -41.90
CA GLY A 82 -25.83 -50.17 -41.67
C GLY A 82 -25.96 -50.74 -40.25
N PHE A 83 -25.21 -50.18 -39.30
CA PHE A 83 -25.37 -50.35 -37.85
C PHE A 83 -25.22 -48.99 -37.16
N ASP A 84 -25.64 -48.88 -35.91
CA ASP A 84 -25.58 -47.63 -35.15
C ASP A 84 -24.34 -47.57 -34.25
N ASN A 85 -23.79 -46.38 -34.08
CA ASN A 85 -22.82 -46.05 -33.04
C ASN A 85 -23.60 -45.87 -31.73
N THR A 86 -23.25 -46.65 -30.71
CA THR A 86 -23.94 -46.66 -29.42
C THR A 86 -22.94 -46.69 -28.25
N TRP A 87 -23.33 -46.08 -27.14
CA TRP A 87 -22.56 -46.12 -25.92
C TRP A 87 -23.43 -46.00 -24.66
N GLU A 88 -22.91 -46.50 -23.56
CA GLU A 88 -23.47 -46.42 -22.23
C GLU A 88 -22.45 -45.72 -21.33
N GLY A 89 -22.77 -44.50 -20.89
CA GLY A 89 -22.02 -43.80 -19.85
C GLY A 89 -22.41 -44.33 -18.48
N ILE A 90 -21.42 -44.55 -17.61
CA ILE A 90 -21.60 -45.21 -16.30
C ILE A 90 -21.01 -44.31 -15.22
N ILE A 91 -21.81 -43.97 -14.22
CA ILE A 91 -21.37 -43.22 -13.04
C ILE A 91 -21.81 -43.93 -11.76
N LEU A 92 -21.27 -43.49 -10.62
CA LEU A 92 -21.92 -43.74 -9.34
C LEU A 92 -22.97 -42.66 -9.10
N HIS A 93 -24.19 -43.07 -8.79
CA HIS A 93 -25.33 -42.19 -8.59
C HIS A 93 -25.05 -41.26 -7.39
N PRO A 94 -24.98 -39.94 -7.59
CA PRO A 94 -24.44 -39.04 -6.57
C PRO A 94 -25.35 -38.86 -5.36
N GLY A 95 -26.64 -39.20 -5.46
CA GLY A 95 -27.57 -39.26 -4.32
C GLY A 95 -27.75 -40.64 -3.68
N THR A 96 -27.17 -41.73 -4.18
CA THR A 96 -27.44 -43.09 -3.61
C THR A 96 -26.24 -44.03 -3.56
N GLY A 97 -25.15 -43.72 -4.27
CA GLY A 97 -23.99 -44.59 -4.42
C GLY A 97 -24.21 -45.83 -5.31
N ALA A 98 -25.41 -46.02 -5.87
CA ALA A 98 -25.69 -47.12 -6.80
C ALA A 98 -25.13 -46.82 -8.21
N VAL A 99 -24.91 -47.83 -9.04
CA VAL A 99 -24.51 -47.61 -10.43
C VAL A 99 -25.66 -46.95 -11.22
N GLN A 100 -25.35 -45.88 -11.96
CA GLN A 100 -26.28 -45.20 -12.85
C GLN A 100 -25.73 -45.21 -14.29
N ASN A 101 -26.57 -45.64 -15.22
CA ASN A 101 -26.23 -45.74 -16.64
C ASN A 101 -26.99 -44.71 -17.47
N PHE A 102 -26.35 -44.22 -18.53
CA PHE A 102 -26.92 -43.30 -19.50
C PHE A 102 -26.70 -43.84 -20.91
N ASN A 103 -27.77 -44.12 -21.63
CA ASN A 103 -27.69 -44.69 -22.96
C ASN A 103 -27.71 -43.58 -24.02
N ASP A 104 -26.73 -43.62 -24.92
CA ASP A 104 -26.65 -42.81 -26.13
C ASP A 104 -26.84 -41.32 -25.90
N VAL A 105 -26.30 -40.80 -24.79
CA VAL A 105 -26.28 -39.37 -24.51
C VAL A 105 -25.29 -38.68 -25.45
N THR A 106 -25.67 -37.53 -25.98
CA THR A 106 -24.75 -36.68 -26.74
C THR A 106 -23.96 -35.79 -25.78
N ILE A 107 -22.63 -35.82 -25.89
CA ILE A 107 -21.74 -34.91 -25.15
C ILE A 107 -21.19 -33.89 -26.14
N PRO A 108 -21.53 -32.59 -26.03
CA PRO A 108 -20.97 -31.54 -26.86
C PRO A 108 -19.44 -31.45 -26.75
N ALA A 109 -18.80 -30.86 -27.76
CA ALA A 109 -17.39 -30.47 -27.69
C ALA A 109 -17.15 -29.52 -26.50
N GLY A 110 -16.00 -29.63 -25.85
CA GLY A 110 -15.60 -28.89 -24.65
C GLY A 110 -16.32 -29.31 -23.36
N ARG A 111 -17.52 -29.91 -23.44
CA ARG A 111 -18.35 -30.16 -22.25
C ARG A 111 -17.89 -31.35 -21.42
N ILE A 112 -17.82 -31.18 -20.10
CA ILE A 112 -17.70 -32.25 -19.11
C ILE A 112 -18.93 -32.16 -18.20
N THR A 113 -19.79 -33.18 -18.21
CA THR A 113 -21.02 -33.14 -17.39
C THR A 113 -20.78 -33.85 -16.06
N VAL A 114 -21.00 -33.13 -14.95
CA VAL A 114 -20.79 -33.66 -13.59
C VAL A 114 -22.13 -33.77 -12.89
N TRP A 115 -22.60 -34.98 -12.66
CA TRP A 115 -23.81 -35.22 -11.87
C TRP A 115 -23.48 -35.09 -10.39
N VAL A 116 -24.19 -34.20 -9.71
CA VAL A 116 -23.96 -33.90 -8.29
C VAL A 116 -25.16 -34.21 -7.42
N GLY A 117 -24.89 -34.53 -6.16
CA GLY A 117 -25.91 -34.90 -5.19
C GLY A 117 -25.30 -35.16 -3.83
N ALA A 118 -26.15 -35.43 -2.84
CA ALA A 118 -25.69 -35.75 -1.49
C ALA A 118 -26.46 -36.92 -0.87
N PHE A 119 -25.74 -37.74 -0.12
CA PHE A 119 -26.31 -38.78 0.75
C PHE A 119 -25.39 -39.04 1.95
N ASP A 120 -25.88 -39.77 2.95
CA ASP A 120 -25.08 -40.10 4.13
C ASP A 120 -23.92 -41.02 3.70
N LEU A 121 -22.72 -40.46 3.62
CA LEU A 121 -21.53 -41.21 3.21
C LEU A 121 -21.00 -42.04 4.39
N PRO A 122 -20.46 -43.24 4.14
CA PRO A 122 -19.94 -44.08 5.21
C PRO A 122 -18.65 -43.51 5.81
N GLY A 123 -18.53 -43.61 7.13
CA GLY A 123 -17.28 -43.29 7.84
C GLY A 123 -16.96 -41.79 7.88
N SER A 124 -15.76 -41.44 7.47
CA SER A 124 -15.24 -40.06 7.50
C SER A 124 -15.18 -39.40 6.12
N LEU A 125 -15.71 -40.04 5.08
CA LEU A 125 -15.75 -39.46 3.74
C LEU A 125 -16.60 -38.19 3.74
N LEU A 126 -16.07 -37.14 3.12
CA LEU A 126 -16.73 -35.83 2.99
C LEU A 126 -17.33 -35.66 1.60
N GLY A 127 -16.64 -36.20 0.59
CA GLY A 127 -17.08 -36.32 -0.77
C GLY A 127 -16.59 -37.63 -1.38
N HIS A 128 -17.11 -37.93 -2.57
CA HIS A 128 -16.61 -38.99 -3.43
C HIS A 128 -16.88 -38.60 -4.89
N GLY A 129 -15.83 -38.13 -5.56
CA GLY A 129 -15.78 -37.76 -6.96
C GLY A 129 -15.04 -38.79 -7.82
N GLY A 130 -15.38 -38.85 -9.11
CA GLY A 130 -14.62 -39.66 -10.05
C GLY A 130 -15.15 -39.58 -11.48
N PRO A 131 -14.30 -39.93 -12.46
CA PRO A 131 -14.67 -39.89 -13.87
C PRO A 131 -15.69 -40.98 -14.18
N GLY A 132 -16.56 -40.72 -15.15
CA GLY A 132 -17.52 -41.70 -15.64
C GLY A 132 -16.84 -42.79 -16.48
N GLY A 133 -17.17 -44.04 -16.21
CA GLY A 133 -16.83 -45.16 -17.10
C GLY A 133 -17.73 -45.18 -18.34
N PHE A 134 -17.42 -46.05 -19.31
CA PHE A 134 -18.31 -46.28 -20.44
C PHE A 134 -18.14 -47.67 -21.05
N ASN A 135 -19.20 -48.14 -21.71
CA ASN A 135 -19.15 -49.22 -22.69
C ASN A 135 -19.61 -48.68 -24.04
N ALA A 136 -18.95 -49.06 -25.14
CA ALA A 136 -19.31 -48.55 -26.46
C ALA A 136 -19.17 -49.59 -27.56
N SER A 137 -20.00 -49.47 -28.59
CA SER A 137 -19.91 -50.26 -29.81
C SER A 137 -20.28 -49.42 -31.03
N GLY A 138 -19.55 -49.57 -32.13
CA GLY A 138 -19.78 -48.76 -33.32
C GLY A 138 -18.63 -48.83 -34.30
N SER A 139 -18.57 -47.83 -35.18
CA SER A 139 -17.46 -47.62 -36.10
C SER A 139 -16.19 -47.22 -35.35
N GLU A 140 -15.01 -47.52 -35.92
CA GLU A 140 -13.73 -47.16 -35.30
C GLU A 140 -13.62 -45.66 -35.03
N VAL A 141 -14.06 -44.82 -35.98
CA VAL A 141 -14.09 -43.35 -35.84
C VAL A 141 -14.91 -42.91 -34.62
N PHE A 142 -16.02 -43.60 -34.33
CA PHE A 142 -16.81 -43.31 -33.14
C PHE A 142 -16.11 -43.79 -31.87
N LEU A 143 -15.51 -44.98 -31.88
CA LEU A 143 -14.75 -45.45 -30.73
C LEU A 143 -13.57 -44.52 -30.41
N ASP A 144 -12.88 -44.00 -31.42
CA ASP A 144 -11.81 -43.01 -31.27
C ASP A 144 -12.35 -41.69 -30.68
N SER A 145 -13.57 -41.28 -31.06
CA SER A 145 -14.20 -40.06 -30.52
C SER A 145 -14.44 -40.08 -29.01
N LEU A 146 -14.45 -41.27 -28.38
CA LEU A 146 -14.56 -41.42 -26.92
C LEU A 146 -13.27 -40.98 -26.20
N GLY A 147 -12.13 -40.98 -26.91
CA GLY A 147 -10.91 -40.30 -26.46
C GLY A 147 -10.94 -38.79 -26.68
N ARG A 148 -12.04 -38.25 -27.20
CA ARG A 148 -12.33 -36.82 -27.40
C ARG A 148 -11.25 -36.04 -28.14
N GLY A 149 -10.53 -36.69 -29.07
CA GLY A 149 -9.45 -36.06 -29.82
C GLY A 149 -8.09 -36.05 -29.12
N GLN A 150 -8.04 -36.48 -27.86
CA GLN A 150 -6.83 -36.60 -27.05
C GLN A 150 -6.10 -37.93 -27.32
N ALA A 151 -4.78 -37.93 -27.14
CA ALA A 151 -3.93 -39.00 -27.63
C ALA A 151 -3.69 -40.05 -26.54
N ASN A 152 -3.91 -41.34 -26.82
CA ASN A 152 -3.57 -42.42 -25.88
C ASN A 152 -4.31 -42.31 -24.52
N THR A 153 -5.63 -42.10 -24.57
CA THR A 153 -6.50 -41.95 -23.38
C THR A 153 -7.09 -43.25 -22.83
N ARG A 154 -6.84 -44.40 -23.49
CA ARG A 154 -7.58 -45.67 -23.26
C ARG A 154 -6.69 -46.90 -23.12
N SER A 155 -5.39 -46.69 -22.96
CA SER A 155 -4.37 -47.71 -22.83
C SER A 155 -4.02 -47.92 -21.35
N PRO A 156 -3.59 -49.12 -20.92
CA PRO A 156 -3.01 -49.31 -19.59
C PRO A 156 -1.73 -48.49 -19.32
N ASN A 157 -1.11 -47.95 -20.37
CA ASN A 157 -0.05 -46.94 -20.27
C ASN A 157 -0.55 -45.65 -20.93
N ALA A 158 -1.75 -45.20 -20.53
CA ALA A 158 -2.30 -43.95 -21.03
C ALA A 158 -1.35 -42.82 -20.65
N THR A 159 -1.26 -41.80 -21.49
CA THR A 159 -0.44 -40.61 -21.21
C THR A 159 -1.30 -39.37 -21.10
N ASP A 160 -2.62 -39.54 -21.23
CA ASP A 160 -3.57 -38.48 -21.46
C ASP A 160 -4.94 -38.90 -20.95
N VAL A 161 -5.80 -37.92 -20.66
CA VAL A 161 -7.12 -38.13 -20.08
C VAL A 161 -8.16 -37.25 -20.78
N ALA A 162 -9.35 -37.82 -21.01
CA ALA A 162 -10.43 -37.11 -21.69
C ALA A 162 -11.79 -37.50 -21.11
N PRO A 163 -12.13 -37.07 -19.89
CA PRO A 163 -13.38 -37.45 -19.26
C PRO A 163 -14.56 -36.88 -20.06
N TRP A 164 -15.58 -37.70 -20.32
CA TRP A 164 -16.84 -37.23 -20.92
C TRP A 164 -17.76 -36.58 -19.87
N GLY A 165 -17.53 -36.93 -18.61
CA GLY A 165 -18.33 -36.55 -17.45
C GLY A 165 -17.95 -37.40 -16.25
N GLY A 166 -18.71 -37.26 -15.17
CA GLY A 166 -18.49 -37.99 -13.94
C GLY A 166 -19.54 -37.65 -12.89
N SER A 167 -19.26 -38.00 -11.65
CA SER A 167 -20.19 -37.75 -10.55
C SER A 167 -19.46 -37.32 -9.29
N ILE A 168 -20.08 -36.46 -8.50
CA ILE A 168 -19.63 -36.11 -7.17
C ILE A 168 -20.78 -36.31 -6.18
N ALA A 169 -20.56 -37.16 -5.19
CA ALA A 169 -21.44 -37.30 -4.03
C ALA A 169 -20.84 -36.55 -2.84
N PHE A 170 -21.64 -35.77 -2.13
CA PHE A 170 -21.25 -35.15 -0.86
C PHE A 170 -21.93 -35.82 0.32
N ASP A 171 -21.26 -35.81 1.48
CA ASP A 171 -21.88 -36.27 2.71
C ASP A 171 -22.94 -35.28 3.19
N ALA A 172 -24.20 -35.75 3.26
CA ALA A 172 -25.33 -34.92 3.65
C ALA A 172 -25.34 -34.58 5.16
N ASP A 173 -24.70 -35.38 6.01
CA ASP A 173 -24.69 -35.21 7.48
C ASP A 173 -23.40 -34.54 7.99
N ARG A 174 -22.96 -33.49 7.30
CA ARG A 174 -21.79 -32.69 7.70
C ARG A 174 -22.15 -31.25 8.02
N ASN A 175 -21.38 -30.69 8.94
CA ASN A 175 -21.43 -29.27 9.28
C ASN A 175 -20.66 -28.44 8.25
N TRP A 176 -21.26 -28.28 7.07
CA TRP A 176 -20.67 -27.58 5.93
C TRP A 176 -20.60 -26.08 6.10
N HIS A 177 -19.53 -25.50 5.55
CA HIS A 177 -19.40 -24.08 5.28
C HIS A 177 -19.53 -23.82 3.78
N PHE A 178 -20.59 -23.10 3.38
CA PHE A 178 -20.86 -22.73 1.99
C PHE A 178 -20.47 -21.27 1.67
N GLY A 179 -19.89 -20.55 2.63
CA GLY A 179 -19.59 -19.13 2.49
C GLY A 179 -18.52 -18.87 1.42
N ALA A 180 -18.63 -17.74 0.73
CA ALA A 180 -17.63 -17.32 -0.25
C ALA A 180 -16.28 -16.97 0.40
N THR A 181 -16.28 -16.53 1.67
CA THR A 181 -15.08 -16.23 2.47
C THR A 181 -14.87 -17.29 3.55
N ARG A 182 -13.68 -17.33 4.17
CA ARG A 182 -13.42 -18.11 5.40
C ARG A 182 -14.17 -17.61 6.65
N SER A 183 -14.92 -16.50 6.57
CA SER A 183 -15.70 -16.00 7.71
C SER A 183 -16.76 -17.01 8.16
N GLY A 184 -16.72 -17.39 9.43
CA GLY A 184 -17.62 -18.42 9.99
C GLY A 184 -17.25 -19.87 9.65
N LEU A 185 -16.07 -20.10 9.06
CA LEU A 185 -15.56 -21.43 8.73
C LEU A 185 -15.10 -22.22 9.97
N SER A 186 -14.70 -21.54 11.05
CA SER A 186 -14.25 -22.19 12.30
C SER A 186 -15.24 -23.25 12.80
N GLY A 187 -14.77 -24.49 12.97
CA GLY A 187 -15.57 -25.63 13.43
C GLY A 187 -16.46 -26.28 12.36
N LYS A 188 -16.28 -25.90 11.09
CA LYS A 188 -17.00 -26.44 9.92
C LYS A 188 -16.02 -27.01 8.89
N VAL A 189 -16.53 -27.86 8.00
CA VAL A 189 -15.78 -28.35 6.83
C VAL A 189 -16.04 -27.39 5.67
N ASP A 190 -15.00 -26.96 4.96
CA ASP A 190 -15.15 -26.05 3.82
C ASP A 190 -15.66 -26.79 2.57
N PHE A 191 -16.86 -26.45 2.13
CA PHE A 191 -17.49 -27.12 0.99
C PHE A 191 -16.78 -26.82 -0.33
N LEU A 192 -16.26 -25.61 -0.51
CA LEU A 192 -15.48 -25.24 -1.70
C LEU A 192 -14.23 -26.11 -1.81
N SER A 193 -13.50 -26.27 -0.70
CA SER A 193 -12.29 -27.10 -0.67
C SER A 193 -12.58 -28.54 -1.08
N THR A 194 -13.60 -29.16 -0.47
CA THR A 194 -14.01 -30.53 -0.86
C THR A 194 -14.44 -30.57 -2.32
N THR A 195 -15.20 -29.58 -2.80
CA THR A 195 -15.70 -29.60 -4.18
C THR A 195 -14.57 -29.54 -5.21
N ILE A 196 -13.60 -28.66 -5.01
CA ILE A 196 -12.42 -28.59 -5.89
C ILE A 196 -11.66 -29.93 -5.85
N HIS A 197 -11.46 -30.51 -4.66
CA HIS A 197 -10.80 -31.80 -4.51
C HIS A 197 -11.49 -32.93 -5.28
N GLU A 198 -12.80 -33.12 -5.07
CA GLU A 198 -13.56 -34.17 -5.76
C GLU A 198 -13.65 -33.93 -7.27
N LEU A 199 -13.71 -32.67 -7.70
CA LEU A 199 -13.65 -32.33 -9.12
C LEU A 199 -12.29 -32.68 -9.72
N GLY A 200 -11.20 -32.55 -8.97
CA GLY A 200 -9.88 -33.04 -9.37
C GLY A 200 -9.87 -34.53 -9.70
N HIS A 201 -10.57 -35.35 -8.92
CA HIS A 201 -10.75 -36.78 -9.24
C HIS A 201 -11.57 -36.99 -10.52
N VAL A 202 -12.66 -36.24 -10.72
CA VAL A 202 -13.45 -36.29 -11.97
C VAL A 202 -12.58 -35.96 -13.19
N LEU A 203 -11.64 -35.04 -13.04
CA LEU A 203 -10.70 -34.62 -14.08
C LEU A 203 -9.50 -35.56 -14.27
N GLY A 204 -9.38 -36.59 -13.43
CA GLY A 204 -8.50 -37.74 -13.64
C GLY A 204 -7.42 -37.96 -12.58
N PHE A 205 -7.25 -37.03 -11.65
CA PHE A 205 -6.24 -37.18 -10.59
C PHE A 205 -6.54 -38.41 -9.74
N GLY A 206 -5.58 -39.34 -9.62
CA GLY A 206 -5.69 -40.53 -8.77
C GLY A 206 -6.73 -41.56 -9.20
N ALA A 207 -7.36 -41.40 -10.38
CA ALA A 207 -8.50 -42.20 -10.80
C ALA A 207 -8.42 -42.70 -12.26
N THR A 208 -7.27 -42.53 -12.92
CA THR A 208 -7.10 -42.81 -14.35
C THR A 208 -5.80 -43.52 -14.66
N ASP A 209 -5.79 -44.29 -15.75
CA ASP A 209 -4.62 -45.03 -16.21
C ASP A 209 -3.42 -44.11 -16.48
N SER A 210 -3.64 -42.85 -16.89
CA SER A 210 -2.55 -41.88 -17.12
C SER A 210 -1.92 -41.37 -15.83
N PHE A 211 -2.68 -41.30 -14.75
CA PHE A 211 -2.13 -41.06 -13.41
C PHE A 211 -1.35 -42.28 -12.92
N ASP A 212 -1.93 -43.48 -13.06
CA ASP A 212 -1.31 -44.73 -12.61
C ASP A 212 0.02 -45.01 -13.31
N ASP A 213 0.16 -44.64 -14.60
CA ASP A 213 1.41 -44.78 -15.37
C ASP A 213 2.58 -43.94 -14.77
N GLN A 214 2.26 -42.88 -14.02
CA GLN A 214 3.24 -42.05 -13.34
C GLN A 214 3.63 -42.59 -11.96
N ILE A 215 2.93 -43.58 -11.41
CA ILE A 215 3.18 -44.08 -10.06
C ILE A 215 4.39 -45.02 -10.03
N ASN A 216 5.38 -44.67 -9.21
CA ASN A 216 6.43 -45.62 -8.85
C ASN A 216 6.02 -46.40 -7.61
N MET A 217 5.41 -47.58 -7.81
CA MET A 217 4.95 -48.46 -6.73
C MET A 217 6.06 -48.93 -5.78
N SER A 218 7.34 -48.89 -6.21
CA SER A 218 8.45 -49.30 -5.34
C SER A 218 8.85 -48.24 -4.32
N SER A 219 8.64 -46.96 -4.64
CA SER A 219 8.93 -45.83 -3.77
C SER A 219 7.67 -45.18 -3.19
N GLY A 220 6.48 -45.48 -3.70
CA GLY A 220 5.23 -44.81 -3.31
C GLY A 220 5.23 -43.33 -3.70
N THR A 221 5.83 -42.99 -4.84
CA THR A 221 5.96 -41.61 -5.31
C THR A 221 5.43 -41.43 -6.72
N PHE A 222 4.91 -40.25 -7.02
CA PHE A 222 4.47 -39.86 -8.35
C PHE A 222 5.65 -39.34 -9.17
N SER A 223 5.86 -39.89 -10.36
CA SER A 223 7.08 -39.69 -11.18
C SER A 223 6.89 -38.76 -12.36
N GLY A 224 5.76 -38.04 -12.39
CA GLY A 224 5.48 -36.99 -13.34
C GLY A 224 6.58 -35.93 -13.35
N SER A 225 6.98 -35.51 -14.56
CA SER A 225 8.11 -34.62 -14.77
C SER A 225 7.83 -33.19 -14.32
N ALA A 226 6.61 -32.68 -14.55
CA ALA A 226 6.19 -31.36 -14.12
C ALA A 226 6.06 -31.31 -12.59
N SER A 227 5.40 -32.30 -12.00
CA SER A 227 5.22 -32.45 -10.56
C SER A 227 6.57 -32.54 -9.84
N THR A 228 7.51 -33.30 -10.40
CA THR A 228 8.88 -33.39 -9.87
C THR A 228 9.60 -32.04 -9.93
N ALA A 229 9.44 -31.30 -11.03
CA ALA A 229 10.10 -30.00 -11.20
C ALA A 229 9.61 -28.96 -10.17
N VAL A 230 8.29 -28.84 -9.98
CA VAL A 230 7.71 -27.89 -9.02
C VAL A 230 7.96 -28.32 -7.57
N ASN A 231 8.13 -29.62 -7.30
CA ASN A 231 8.50 -30.15 -5.99
C ASN A 231 10.02 -30.18 -5.74
N GLY A 232 10.76 -29.22 -6.32
CA GLY A 232 12.20 -29.05 -6.06
C GLY A 232 13.09 -30.13 -6.64
N GLY A 233 12.66 -30.81 -7.70
CA GLY A 233 13.38 -31.90 -8.36
C GLY A 233 13.24 -33.26 -7.67
N ILE A 234 12.30 -33.40 -6.73
CA ILE A 234 12.04 -34.63 -5.98
C ILE A 234 10.63 -35.13 -6.31
N ASN A 235 10.48 -36.41 -6.63
CA ASN A 235 9.18 -37.02 -6.88
C ASN A 235 8.29 -36.88 -5.62
N PRO A 236 7.10 -36.25 -5.71
CA PRO A 236 6.20 -36.10 -4.58
C PRO A 236 5.71 -37.46 -4.08
N GLY A 237 5.53 -37.59 -2.77
CA GLY A 237 5.03 -38.80 -2.13
C GLY A 237 3.52 -38.94 -2.29
N LEU A 238 3.06 -40.16 -2.49
CA LEU A 238 1.63 -40.50 -2.53
C LEU A 238 1.18 -41.06 -1.19
N PHE A 239 -0.11 -40.96 -0.88
CA PHE A 239 -0.67 -41.52 0.33
C PHE A 239 -0.65 -43.06 0.25
N PRO A 240 -0.02 -43.78 1.19
CA PRO A 240 0.26 -45.21 1.02
C PRO A 240 -0.96 -46.15 0.99
N ASP A 241 -2.12 -45.69 1.48
CA ASP A 241 -3.30 -46.55 1.62
C ASP A 241 -4.16 -46.59 0.34
N ASP A 242 -4.04 -45.60 -0.55
CA ASP A 242 -4.81 -45.54 -1.79
C ASP A 242 -3.98 -45.22 -3.04
N GLU A 243 -2.81 -44.58 -2.90
CA GLU A 243 -1.97 -44.10 -4.01
C GLU A 243 -2.67 -43.11 -4.95
N SER A 244 -3.82 -42.57 -4.54
CA SER A 244 -4.68 -41.64 -5.31
C SER A 244 -4.62 -40.21 -4.80
N HIS A 245 -3.86 -39.95 -3.73
CA HIS A 245 -3.68 -38.65 -3.11
C HIS A 245 -2.21 -38.34 -2.87
N TRP A 246 -1.89 -37.05 -2.71
CA TRP A 246 -0.62 -36.65 -2.11
C TRP A 246 -0.51 -37.17 -0.68
N SER A 247 0.72 -37.48 -0.24
CA SER A 247 1.01 -37.77 1.16
C SER A 247 0.48 -36.66 2.09
N MET A 248 -0.04 -37.03 3.27
CA MET A 248 -0.53 -36.06 4.25
C MET A 248 0.54 -35.02 4.60
N GLY A 249 0.15 -33.74 4.62
CA GLY A 249 1.05 -32.63 4.94
C GLY A 249 1.99 -32.21 3.80
N THR A 250 1.77 -32.72 2.58
CA THR A 250 2.46 -32.21 1.38
C THR A 250 2.16 -30.72 1.21
N GLN A 251 3.20 -29.93 0.97
CA GLN A 251 3.08 -28.48 0.77
C GLN A 251 3.65 -28.08 -0.57
N SER A 252 3.03 -27.08 -1.19
CA SER A 252 3.48 -26.41 -2.40
C SER A 252 3.01 -24.95 -2.35
N ASP A 253 3.83 -24.04 -2.87
CA ASP A 253 3.58 -22.58 -2.81
C ASP A 253 3.35 -22.02 -1.38
N GLY A 254 3.89 -22.70 -0.36
CA GLY A 254 3.70 -22.33 1.05
C GLY A 254 2.33 -22.72 1.64
N ALA A 255 1.50 -23.45 0.89
CA ALA A 255 0.20 -23.95 1.33
C ALA A 255 0.15 -25.49 1.28
N GLU A 256 -0.84 -26.07 1.96
CA GLU A 256 -1.14 -27.50 1.85
C GLU A 256 -1.62 -27.83 0.42
N ALA A 257 -1.06 -28.90 -0.17
CA ALA A 257 -1.47 -29.35 -1.49
C ALA A 257 -2.92 -29.85 -1.46
N MET A 258 -3.68 -29.52 -2.50
CA MET A 258 -5.12 -29.69 -2.54
C MET A 258 -5.55 -31.15 -2.60
N MET A 259 -4.83 -31.97 -3.35
CA MET A 259 -5.16 -33.38 -3.55
C MET A 259 -4.63 -34.28 -2.43
N ASN A 260 -4.65 -33.81 -1.17
CA ASN A 260 -4.33 -34.62 0.00
C ASN A 260 -5.60 -35.26 0.60
N PRO A 261 -5.50 -36.42 1.29
CA PRO A 261 -6.67 -37.21 1.70
C PRO A 261 -7.44 -36.67 2.92
N VAL A 262 -7.01 -35.54 3.50
CA VAL A 262 -7.57 -34.97 4.74
C VAL A 262 -7.99 -33.52 4.53
N ASN A 263 -9.29 -33.26 4.71
CA ASN A 263 -9.77 -31.89 4.85
C ASN A 263 -9.74 -31.48 6.33
N THR A 264 -8.95 -30.46 6.65
CA THR A 264 -8.82 -29.94 8.01
C THR A 264 -10.02 -29.04 8.36
N ILE A 265 -10.76 -29.40 9.41
CA ILE A 265 -11.88 -28.58 9.92
C ILE A 265 -11.41 -27.15 10.21
N GLY A 266 -12.16 -26.16 9.70
CA GLY A 266 -11.84 -24.75 9.89
C GLY A 266 -10.82 -24.19 8.88
N LEU A 267 -10.32 -25.01 7.95
CA LEU A 267 -9.35 -24.61 6.94
C LEU A 267 -9.98 -24.62 5.54
N ARG A 268 -9.57 -23.65 4.71
CA ARG A 268 -9.83 -23.66 3.27
C ARG A 268 -8.52 -23.91 2.53
N VAL A 269 -8.52 -24.94 1.69
CA VAL A 269 -7.40 -25.37 0.85
C VAL A 269 -7.76 -25.09 -0.61
N LEU A 270 -6.81 -24.56 -1.37
CA LEU A 270 -6.97 -24.22 -2.79
C LEU A 270 -5.88 -24.94 -3.61
N PRO A 271 -6.09 -25.15 -4.93
CA PRO A 271 -5.09 -25.78 -5.79
C PRO A 271 -3.74 -25.05 -5.77
N THR A 272 -2.68 -25.82 -5.52
CA THR A 272 -1.29 -25.36 -5.57
C THR A 272 -0.65 -25.66 -6.93
N SER A 273 0.55 -25.12 -7.18
CA SER A 273 1.32 -25.44 -8.40
C SER A 273 1.58 -26.94 -8.53
N LEU A 274 1.75 -27.67 -7.42
CA LEU A 274 1.91 -29.12 -7.44
C LEU A 274 0.66 -29.84 -7.94
N ASP A 275 -0.54 -29.40 -7.52
CA ASP A 275 -1.79 -30.02 -7.95
C ASP A 275 -2.00 -29.83 -9.45
N TYR A 276 -1.73 -28.64 -9.98
CA TYR A 276 -1.79 -28.39 -11.42
C TYR A 276 -0.73 -29.16 -12.20
N ALA A 277 0.51 -29.24 -11.70
CA ALA A 277 1.57 -29.96 -12.39
C ALA A 277 1.24 -31.46 -12.58
N ALA A 278 0.48 -32.06 -11.66
CA ALA A 278 -0.01 -33.42 -11.85
C ALA A 278 -1.04 -33.54 -12.98
N PHE A 279 -1.86 -32.51 -13.22
CA PHE A 279 -2.76 -32.48 -14.39
C PHE A 279 -1.98 -32.41 -15.71
N ASP A 280 -0.90 -31.62 -15.76
CA ASP A 280 0.04 -31.59 -16.91
C ASP A 280 0.69 -32.96 -17.16
N ASP A 281 1.12 -33.64 -16.08
CA ASP A 281 1.74 -34.96 -16.18
C ASP A 281 0.78 -36.07 -16.65
N ILE A 282 -0.54 -35.89 -16.53
CA ILE A 282 -1.56 -36.85 -16.99
C ILE A 282 -2.24 -36.44 -18.31
N GLY A 283 -1.74 -35.38 -18.96
CA GLY A 283 -2.08 -34.99 -20.33
C GLY A 283 -2.82 -33.67 -20.51
N TRP A 284 -3.29 -33.02 -19.43
CA TRP A 284 -3.95 -31.71 -19.56
C TRP A 284 -2.96 -30.62 -19.94
N GLU A 285 -3.28 -29.84 -20.95
CA GLU A 285 -2.48 -28.72 -21.41
C GLU A 285 -2.82 -27.47 -20.58
N LEU A 286 -1.83 -26.93 -19.86
CA LEU A 286 -2.07 -25.81 -18.95
C LEU A 286 -1.63 -24.47 -19.53
N SER A 287 -2.40 -23.43 -19.24
CA SER A 287 -2.00 -22.05 -19.46
C SER A 287 -0.78 -21.70 -18.60
N GLU A 288 0.19 -21.00 -19.20
CA GLU A 288 1.24 -20.34 -18.43
C GLU A 288 0.60 -19.32 -17.49
N LEU A 289 1.11 -19.27 -16.26
CA LEU A 289 0.64 -18.32 -15.27
C LEU A 289 1.45 -17.03 -15.39
N PRO A 290 0.80 -15.86 -15.49
CA PRO A 290 1.52 -14.60 -15.51
C PRO A 290 2.25 -14.38 -14.17
N SER A 291 3.31 -13.58 -14.18
CA SER A 291 3.99 -13.14 -12.96
C SER A 291 3.21 -12.07 -12.18
N SER A 292 2.00 -11.73 -12.64
CA SER A 292 1.13 -10.72 -12.06
C SER A 292 -0.30 -11.22 -12.07
N ALA A 293 -0.92 -11.27 -10.90
CA ALA A 293 -2.33 -11.56 -10.74
C ALA A 293 -3.11 -10.24 -10.81
N ILE A 294 -4.02 -10.13 -11.78
CA ILE A 294 -4.73 -8.89 -12.07
C ILE A 294 -6.10 -8.91 -11.41
N TRP A 295 -6.37 -7.98 -10.49
CA TRP A 295 -7.68 -7.80 -9.91
C TRP A 295 -8.62 -7.13 -10.93
N VAL A 296 -9.77 -7.76 -11.17
CA VAL A 296 -10.76 -7.32 -12.18
C VAL A 296 -12.03 -6.74 -11.56
N GLY A 297 -12.04 -6.50 -10.25
CA GLY A 297 -13.18 -5.85 -9.59
C GLY A 297 -14.35 -6.77 -9.27
N GLY A 298 -14.28 -8.04 -9.66
CA GLY A 298 -15.28 -9.07 -9.35
C GLY A 298 -16.62 -8.92 -10.08
N ASP A 299 -17.31 -10.06 -10.23
CA ASP A 299 -18.62 -10.14 -10.87
C ASP A 299 -19.74 -9.57 -9.96
N PRO A 300 -20.75 -8.88 -10.52
CA PRO A 300 -21.89 -8.39 -9.75
C PRO A 300 -22.61 -9.50 -8.97
N GLY A 301 -22.63 -9.39 -7.64
CA GLY A 301 -23.30 -10.36 -6.75
C GLY A 301 -22.37 -11.33 -6.04
N ILE A 302 -21.05 -11.24 -6.29
CA ILE A 302 -20.01 -11.98 -5.55
C ILE A 302 -19.28 -11.00 -4.60
N PRO A 303 -18.94 -11.40 -3.36
CA PRO A 303 -18.18 -10.54 -2.47
C PRO A 303 -16.78 -10.23 -3.02
N PHE A 304 -16.37 -8.96 -2.96
CA PHE A 304 -15.07 -8.45 -3.40
C PHE A 304 -13.95 -8.80 -2.40
N ASN A 305 -13.72 -10.11 -2.17
CA ASN A 305 -12.67 -10.58 -1.27
C ASN A 305 -11.45 -11.11 -2.06
N TRP A 306 -10.29 -11.10 -1.40
CA TRP A 306 -9.00 -11.48 -1.98
C TRP A 306 -8.99 -12.90 -2.58
N VAL A 307 -9.77 -13.84 -2.03
CA VAL A 307 -9.63 -15.27 -2.32
C VAL A 307 -10.60 -15.79 -3.36
N THR A 308 -11.51 -14.94 -3.82
CA THR A 308 -12.47 -15.37 -4.82
C THR A 308 -11.78 -15.29 -6.16
N GLY A 309 -11.45 -16.44 -6.74
CA GLY A 309 -10.79 -16.52 -8.05
C GLY A 309 -11.48 -15.64 -9.08
N ARG A 310 -12.81 -15.60 -9.11
CA ARG A 310 -13.62 -14.73 -10.00
C ARG A 310 -13.33 -13.22 -9.89
N ASN A 311 -12.65 -12.75 -8.84
CA ASN A 311 -12.21 -11.37 -8.71
C ASN A 311 -10.86 -11.09 -9.38
N TRP A 312 -10.18 -12.12 -9.88
CA TRP A 312 -8.90 -12.06 -10.57
C TRP A 312 -9.04 -12.52 -12.02
N GLU A 313 -8.28 -11.89 -12.91
CA GLU A 313 -8.16 -12.32 -14.30
C GLU A 313 -7.69 -13.78 -14.35
N GLN A 314 -8.28 -14.58 -15.25
CA GLN A 314 -8.02 -16.03 -15.35
C GLN A 314 -8.21 -16.78 -14.03
N HIS A 315 -9.04 -16.28 -13.10
CA HIS A 315 -9.25 -16.86 -11.79
C HIS A 315 -7.96 -17.07 -10.97
N PHE A 316 -6.91 -16.32 -11.31
CA PHE A 316 -5.58 -16.49 -10.79
C PHE A 316 -5.35 -15.61 -9.56
N ILE A 317 -5.46 -16.18 -8.37
CA ILE A 317 -5.20 -15.49 -7.11
C ILE A 317 -3.69 -15.31 -6.92
N ALA A 318 -3.27 -14.10 -6.53
CA ALA A 318 -1.87 -13.74 -6.32
C ALA A 318 -1.18 -14.66 -5.29
N ARG A 319 0.02 -15.15 -5.63
CA ARG A 319 0.91 -15.94 -4.76
C ARG A 319 2.02 -15.08 -4.20
N SER A 320 2.82 -15.67 -3.31
CA SER A 320 3.99 -15.07 -2.67
C SER A 320 5.07 -14.58 -3.65
N THR A 321 5.09 -15.05 -4.89
CA THR A 321 6.02 -14.59 -5.93
C THR A 321 5.46 -13.51 -6.84
N ASP A 322 4.16 -13.27 -6.79
CA ASP A 322 3.46 -12.53 -7.82
C ASP A 322 3.24 -11.07 -7.42
N VAL A 323 3.07 -10.23 -8.43
CA VAL A 323 2.53 -8.89 -8.24
C VAL A 323 1.00 -8.97 -8.17
N ALA A 324 0.40 -8.53 -7.06
CA ALA A 324 -1.04 -8.26 -7.00
C ALA A 324 -1.32 -6.91 -7.67
N LEU A 325 -1.87 -6.94 -8.88
CA LEU A 325 -2.09 -5.77 -9.72
C LEU A 325 -3.55 -5.31 -9.66
N PHE A 326 -3.78 -4.12 -9.11
CA PHE A 326 -5.06 -3.43 -9.07
C PHE A 326 -5.14 -2.40 -10.19
N SER A 327 -5.91 -2.68 -11.23
CA SER A 327 -6.00 -1.85 -12.44
C SER A 327 -7.28 -1.01 -12.47
N ASP A 328 -7.50 -0.25 -13.56
CA ASP A 328 -8.71 0.54 -13.75
C ASP A 328 -9.97 -0.33 -13.74
N VAL A 329 -10.88 0.01 -12.84
CA VAL A 329 -12.18 -0.64 -12.67
C VAL A 329 -13.27 0.42 -12.61
N ALA A 330 -14.52 0.02 -12.89
CA ALA A 330 -15.64 0.95 -13.08
C ALA A 330 -16.05 1.76 -11.83
N ALA A 331 -15.60 1.38 -10.64
CA ALA A 331 -15.91 2.01 -9.37
C ALA A 331 -14.79 1.79 -8.34
N SER A 332 -14.87 2.42 -7.17
CA SER A 332 -13.97 2.10 -6.06
C SER A 332 -14.38 0.80 -5.37
N TYR A 333 -13.40 0.02 -4.91
CA TYR A 333 -13.64 -1.29 -4.27
C TYR A 333 -12.96 -1.42 -2.92
N GLU A 334 -13.66 -2.07 -2.00
CA GLU A 334 -13.09 -2.62 -0.77
C GLU A 334 -12.75 -4.09 -1.01
N VAL A 335 -11.48 -4.45 -0.84
CA VAL A 335 -10.92 -5.78 -1.05
C VAL A 335 -10.59 -6.38 0.30
N SER A 336 -11.46 -7.23 0.83
CA SER A 336 -11.26 -7.85 2.15
C SER A 336 -10.38 -9.10 2.07
N LEU A 337 -9.38 -9.24 2.93
CA LEU A 337 -8.71 -10.51 3.17
C LEU A 337 -9.56 -11.39 4.09
N ASP A 338 -9.54 -12.70 3.85
CA ASP A 338 -10.26 -13.68 4.66
C ASP A 338 -9.33 -14.52 5.56
N GLY A 339 -8.04 -14.20 5.56
CA GLY A 339 -6.96 -14.88 6.26
C GLY A 339 -5.64 -14.13 6.02
N ASP A 340 -4.54 -14.63 6.58
CA ASP A 340 -3.21 -14.12 6.26
C ASP A 340 -2.85 -14.48 4.80
N TRP A 341 -2.23 -13.55 4.08
CA TRP A 341 -1.89 -13.71 2.67
C TRP A 341 -0.49 -13.20 2.36
N ASN A 342 0.27 -13.96 1.59
CA ASN A 342 1.60 -13.59 1.13
C ASN A 342 1.55 -13.29 -0.37
N VAL A 343 2.11 -12.14 -0.75
CA VAL A 343 2.32 -11.76 -2.15
C VAL A 343 3.73 -11.22 -2.38
N GLY A 344 4.18 -11.25 -3.63
CA GLY A 344 5.45 -10.64 -4.00
C GLY A 344 5.44 -9.14 -3.70
N SER A 345 4.55 -8.43 -4.37
CA SER A 345 4.35 -6.98 -4.22
C SER A 345 2.91 -6.58 -4.56
N ILE A 346 2.58 -5.32 -4.30
CA ILE A 346 1.30 -4.72 -4.72
C ILE A 346 1.56 -3.62 -5.73
N THR A 347 0.75 -3.57 -6.77
CA THR A 347 0.75 -2.44 -7.71
C THR A 347 -0.66 -1.93 -7.90
N PHE A 348 -0.87 -0.63 -7.68
CA PHE A 348 -2.07 0.10 -8.07
C PHE A 348 -1.74 0.88 -9.35
N SER A 349 -2.44 0.54 -10.43
CA SER A 349 -2.27 1.15 -11.75
C SER A 349 -3.52 1.87 -12.27
N GLY A 350 -4.64 1.74 -11.55
CA GLY A 350 -5.90 2.38 -11.88
C GLY A 350 -6.15 3.69 -11.14
N GLN A 351 -7.06 4.50 -11.67
CA GLN A 351 -7.53 5.77 -11.09
C GLN A 351 -8.69 5.58 -10.11
N SER A 352 -9.30 4.40 -10.06
CA SER A 352 -10.34 4.08 -9.09
C SER A 352 -9.74 3.69 -7.75
N ASN A 353 -10.17 4.33 -6.66
CA ASN A 353 -9.68 4.01 -5.32
C ASN A 353 -9.91 2.54 -4.96
N TYR A 354 -8.90 1.93 -4.36
CA TYR A 354 -9.00 0.62 -3.74
C TYR A 354 -8.71 0.75 -2.25
N THR A 355 -9.49 0.04 -1.44
CA THR A 355 -9.19 -0.18 -0.02
C THR A 355 -8.94 -1.65 0.19
N ILE A 356 -7.70 -2.07 0.43
CA ILE A 356 -7.40 -3.44 0.85
C ILE A 356 -7.59 -3.50 2.35
N SER A 357 -8.60 -4.21 2.83
CA SER A 357 -8.86 -4.38 4.26
C SER A 357 -8.39 -5.74 4.74
N THR A 358 -7.46 -5.78 5.71
CA THR A 358 -6.97 -7.06 6.26
C THR A 358 -7.77 -7.54 7.46
N GLY A 359 -8.54 -6.66 8.11
CA GLY A 359 -9.22 -6.96 9.37
C GLY A 359 -8.22 -7.36 10.46
N ALA A 360 -8.34 -8.59 10.98
CA ALA A 360 -7.38 -9.14 11.95
C ALA A 360 -6.20 -9.88 11.31
N ASN A 361 -6.18 -9.99 9.98
CA ASN A 361 -5.20 -10.75 9.24
C ASN A 361 -4.00 -9.89 8.84
N THR A 362 -2.95 -10.52 8.34
CA THR A 362 -1.72 -9.90 7.86
C THR A 362 -1.57 -10.08 6.36
N LEU A 363 -1.22 -8.99 5.67
CA LEU A 363 -0.75 -9.02 4.29
C LEU A 363 0.78 -8.98 4.31
N VAL A 364 1.41 -10.06 3.87
CA VAL A 364 2.87 -10.20 3.82
C VAL A 364 3.36 -9.83 2.43
N LEU A 365 4.29 -8.88 2.34
CA LEU A 365 4.96 -8.49 1.10
C LEU A 365 6.36 -9.11 1.08
N GLU A 366 6.54 -10.12 0.24
CA GLU A 366 7.80 -10.89 0.13
C GLU A 366 8.95 -10.06 -0.41
N THR A 367 8.68 -9.18 -1.37
CA THR A 367 9.66 -8.20 -1.88
C THR A 367 9.68 -6.92 -1.05
N GLY A 368 8.60 -6.65 -0.31
CA GLY A 368 8.38 -5.42 0.45
C GLY A 368 7.79 -4.27 -0.36
N ASP A 369 7.65 -4.43 -1.68
CA ASP A 369 7.35 -3.31 -2.57
C ASP A 369 5.84 -3.01 -2.69
N VAL A 370 5.54 -1.71 -2.77
CA VAL A 370 4.21 -1.19 -3.12
C VAL A 370 4.38 -0.08 -4.15
N THR A 371 3.73 -0.22 -5.30
CA THR A 371 3.80 0.76 -6.40
C THR A 371 2.44 1.37 -6.68
N LEU A 372 2.35 2.70 -6.73
CA LEU A 372 1.24 3.45 -7.30
C LEU A 372 1.75 4.13 -8.58
N SER A 373 1.16 3.83 -9.74
CA SER A 373 1.49 4.54 -10.96
C SER A 373 1.09 6.03 -10.89
N ALA A 374 1.68 6.85 -11.76
CA ALA A 374 1.25 8.25 -11.89
C ALA A 374 -0.25 8.36 -12.25
N ASP A 375 -0.88 9.45 -11.84
CA ASP A 375 -2.31 9.74 -12.03
C ASP A 375 -3.26 8.77 -11.29
N ALA A 376 -2.74 7.92 -10.39
CA ALA A 376 -3.54 7.10 -9.50
C ALA A 376 -4.21 7.96 -8.42
N ALA A 377 -5.41 7.56 -7.97
CA ALA A 377 -6.13 8.28 -6.94
C ALA A 377 -5.63 7.91 -5.53
N THR A 378 -6.43 8.15 -4.50
CA THR A 378 -6.10 7.73 -3.13
C THR A 378 -6.39 6.24 -2.95
N HIS A 379 -5.36 5.44 -2.72
CA HIS A 379 -5.48 4.02 -2.38
C HIS A 379 -5.18 3.79 -0.91
N THR A 380 -5.87 2.85 -0.29
CA THR A 380 -5.75 2.56 1.13
C THR A 380 -5.40 1.09 1.34
N ILE A 381 -4.45 0.84 2.24
CA ILE A 381 -4.28 -0.48 2.87
C ILE A 381 -4.66 -0.32 4.34
N ASP A 382 -5.83 -0.85 4.68
CA ASP A 382 -6.44 -0.83 6.01
C ASP A 382 -6.18 -2.16 6.71
N GLY A 383 -5.00 -2.27 7.31
CA GLY A 383 -4.61 -3.48 8.02
C GLY A 383 -3.11 -3.72 8.14
N VAL A 384 -2.73 -4.82 8.79
CA VAL A 384 -1.33 -5.12 9.09
C VAL A 384 -0.60 -5.52 7.82
N ILE A 385 0.52 -4.83 7.54
CA ILE A 385 1.46 -5.17 6.47
C ILE A 385 2.74 -5.72 7.11
N ALA A 386 3.15 -6.93 6.75
CA ALA A 386 4.45 -7.46 7.14
C ALA A 386 5.43 -7.42 5.97
N LEU A 387 6.59 -6.79 6.17
CA LEU A 387 7.65 -6.76 5.17
C LEU A 387 8.61 -7.93 5.39
N ASN A 388 8.92 -8.68 4.33
CA ASN A 388 9.94 -9.74 4.33
C ASN A 388 11.23 -9.37 3.59
N ALA A 389 11.26 -8.19 2.96
CA ALA A 389 12.43 -7.58 2.37
C ALA A 389 12.34 -6.04 2.46
N SER A 390 13.39 -5.35 1.98
CA SER A 390 13.42 -3.87 1.96
C SER A 390 12.32 -3.35 1.04
N GLY A 391 11.41 -2.54 1.57
CA GLY A 391 10.27 -2.07 0.80
C GLY A 391 10.55 -0.79 0.04
N ASP A 392 10.37 -0.81 -1.28
CA ASP A 392 10.23 0.39 -2.11
C ASP A 392 8.74 0.78 -2.20
N PHE A 393 8.40 1.91 -1.60
CA PHE A 393 7.08 2.51 -1.65
C PHE A 393 7.11 3.60 -2.72
N ASP A 394 6.87 3.20 -3.96
CA ASP A 394 6.90 4.08 -5.12
C ASP A 394 5.53 4.69 -5.36
N VAL A 395 5.33 5.96 -4.95
CA VAL A 395 4.05 6.64 -5.11
C VAL A 395 4.15 7.70 -6.20
N GLY A 396 3.53 7.41 -7.34
CA GLY A 396 3.48 8.27 -8.52
C GLY A 396 2.85 9.66 -8.25
N ALA A 397 3.05 10.58 -9.19
CA ALA A 397 2.56 11.95 -9.08
C ALA A 397 1.03 12.01 -8.87
N GLU A 398 0.59 12.96 -8.04
CA GLU A 398 -0.82 13.19 -7.65
C GLU A 398 -1.49 12.05 -6.87
N GLY A 399 -0.84 10.90 -6.74
CA GLY A 399 -1.31 9.76 -5.97
C GLY A 399 -1.05 9.90 -4.47
N THR A 400 -1.92 9.26 -3.69
CA THR A 400 -1.74 9.10 -2.24
C THR A 400 -1.94 7.64 -1.87
N LEU A 401 -0.92 7.04 -1.26
CA LEU A 401 -1.03 5.74 -0.61
C LEU A 401 -1.25 5.96 0.89
N VAL A 402 -2.41 5.59 1.39
CA VAL A 402 -2.76 5.65 2.81
C VAL A 402 -2.57 4.27 3.43
N ILE A 403 -1.77 4.21 4.49
CA ILE A 403 -1.59 3.01 5.30
C ILE A 403 -2.25 3.25 6.66
N ASP A 404 -3.44 2.66 6.84
CA ASP A 404 -4.25 2.82 8.05
C ASP A 404 -3.93 1.77 9.13
N GLY A 405 -3.35 0.63 8.73
CA GLY A 405 -2.86 -0.39 9.65
C GLY A 405 -1.35 -0.32 9.89
N SER A 406 -0.84 -1.14 10.81
CA SER A 406 0.58 -1.10 11.16
C SER A 406 1.45 -1.88 10.16
N ILE A 407 2.56 -1.28 9.74
CA ILE A 407 3.67 -1.94 9.07
C ILE A 407 4.60 -2.56 10.12
N VAL A 408 4.93 -3.83 9.94
CA VAL A 408 5.75 -4.65 10.84
C VAL A 408 6.90 -5.32 10.08
N GLY A 409 7.96 -5.70 10.79
CA GLY A 409 9.12 -6.38 10.23
C GLY A 409 10.45 -5.75 10.66
N ASN A 410 11.55 -6.14 10.02
CA ASN A 410 12.88 -5.59 10.34
C ASN A 410 13.51 -4.82 9.18
N TRP A 411 12.74 -4.59 8.13
CA TRP A 411 13.26 -4.10 6.87
C TRP A 411 13.04 -2.60 6.72
N PRO A 412 13.94 -1.91 6.01
CA PRO A 412 13.80 -0.48 5.76
C PRO A 412 12.66 -0.21 4.76
N ILE A 413 12.15 1.01 4.80
CA ILE A 413 11.22 1.56 3.80
C ILE A 413 11.93 2.69 3.05
N THR A 414 11.91 2.62 1.72
CA THR A 414 12.32 3.73 0.86
C THR A 414 11.09 4.29 0.16
N LYS A 415 10.77 5.56 0.40
CA LYS A 415 9.70 6.28 -0.31
C LYS A 415 10.28 6.97 -1.54
N THR A 416 9.79 6.61 -2.71
CA THR A 416 10.21 7.16 -4.01
C THR A 416 9.04 7.85 -4.73
N SER A 417 9.36 8.53 -5.85
CA SER A 417 8.43 9.34 -6.66
C SER A 417 7.72 10.47 -5.91
N SER A 418 7.02 11.34 -6.65
CA SER A 418 6.58 12.65 -6.16
C SER A 418 5.25 12.66 -5.40
N GLY A 419 4.52 11.54 -5.32
CA GLY A 419 3.26 11.45 -4.57
C GLY A 419 3.45 11.33 -3.06
N THR A 420 2.35 11.11 -2.34
CA THR A 420 2.31 11.10 -0.87
C THR A 420 2.15 9.67 -0.33
N LEU A 421 3.00 9.29 0.63
CA LEU A 421 2.79 8.13 1.49
C LEU A 421 2.29 8.63 2.85
N GLN A 422 1.05 8.31 3.21
CA GLN A 422 0.45 8.67 4.48
C GLN A 422 0.45 7.48 5.44
N LEU A 423 0.97 7.68 6.64
CA LEU A 423 1.11 6.68 7.69
C LEU A 423 0.26 7.09 8.91
N ASN A 424 -0.86 6.38 9.11
CA ASN A 424 -1.85 6.71 10.15
C ASN A 424 -1.75 5.83 11.41
N ALA A 425 -0.96 4.74 11.36
CA ALA A 425 -0.83 3.79 12.45
C ALA A 425 0.51 3.87 13.20
N ALA A 426 0.54 3.25 14.38
CA ALA A 426 1.78 2.96 15.09
C ALA A 426 2.50 1.78 14.41
N ASN A 427 3.50 2.09 13.62
CA ASN A 427 4.35 1.12 12.93
C ASN A 427 5.44 0.58 13.86
N SER A 428 5.79 -0.70 13.69
CA SER A 428 6.77 -1.39 14.53
C SER A 428 7.94 -1.97 13.75
N TYR A 429 8.06 -1.65 12.46
CA TYR A 429 9.23 -2.03 11.69
C TYR A 429 10.50 -1.36 12.26
N SER A 430 11.61 -2.09 12.23
CA SER A 430 12.86 -1.62 12.85
C SER A 430 13.90 -1.07 11.87
N GLY A 431 13.70 -1.25 10.57
CA GLY A 431 14.55 -0.67 9.53
C GLY A 431 14.36 0.85 9.39
N ASP A 432 15.34 1.50 8.77
CA ASP A 432 15.30 2.95 8.52
C ASP A 432 14.20 3.33 7.51
N THR A 433 13.74 4.56 7.59
CA THR A 433 12.85 5.18 6.60
C THR A 433 13.64 6.21 5.79
N VAL A 434 13.72 6.03 4.47
CA VAL A 434 14.42 6.97 3.57
C VAL A 434 13.42 7.59 2.62
N VAL A 435 13.23 8.90 2.69
CA VAL A 435 12.37 9.65 1.76
C VAL A 435 13.24 10.20 0.64
N MET A 436 13.24 9.52 -0.51
CA MET A 436 14.00 9.93 -1.70
C MET A 436 13.26 10.94 -2.56
N GLY A 437 11.93 10.95 -2.52
CA GLY A 437 11.09 11.88 -3.28
C GLY A 437 9.66 11.94 -2.76
N GLY A 438 8.97 13.03 -3.12
CA GLY A 438 7.60 13.27 -2.70
C GLY A 438 7.50 13.52 -1.21
N GLU A 439 6.39 13.09 -0.61
CA GLU A 439 6.07 13.35 0.79
C GLU A 439 5.82 12.06 1.56
N VAL A 440 6.36 11.99 2.79
CA VAL A 440 5.84 11.10 3.84
C VAL A 440 5.07 11.95 4.82
N LEU A 441 3.78 11.64 4.96
CA LEU A 441 2.87 12.28 5.89
C LEU A 441 2.68 11.40 7.13
N VAL A 442 3.18 11.88 8.26
CA VAL A 442 3.11 11.25 9.58
C VAL A 442 1.85 11.74 10.30
N ALA A 443 0.79 10.93 10.32
CA ALA A 443 -0.52 11.31 10.84
C ALA A 443 -1.06 10.30 11.88
N ASN A 444 -0.15 9.58 12.55
CA ASN A 444 -0.51 8.61 13.57
C ASN A 444 -0.90 9.27 14.90
N GLY A 445 -2.01 8.82 15.50
CA GLY A 445 -2.47 9.37 16.79
C GLY A 445 -1.67 8.92 18.02
N SER A 446 -0.86 7.87 17.91
CA SER A 446 0.01 7.38 18.99
C SER A 446 1.09 6.42 18.45
N GLY A 447 2.15 6.18 19.23
CA GLY A 447 3.27 5.34 18.80
C GLY A 447 4.15 6.04 17.76
N SER A 448 4.90 5.31 16.94
CA SER A 448 5.72 5.88 15.86
C SER A 448 5.10 5.57 14.50
N ALA A 449 4.87 6.57 13.65
CA ALA A 449 4.51 6.33 12.25
C ALA A 449 5.65 5.70 11.45
N THR A 450 6.91 5.91 11.82
CA THR A 450 8.06 5.48 11.00
C THR A 450 8.87 4.36 11.65
N GLY A 451 8.28 3.61 12.58
CA GLY A 451 8.96 2.53 13.29
C GLY A 451 10.05 3.05 14.26
N SER A 452 11.03 2.19 14.56
CA SER A 452 12.14 2.54 15.47
C SER A 452 13.43 2.95 14.76
N GLY A 453 13.51 2.76 13.43
CA GLY A 453 14.68 3.14 12.63
C GLY A 453 14.80 4.65 12.47
N SER A 454 15.95 5.09 11.97
CA SER A 454 16.17 6.51 11.65
C SER A 454 15.36 6.93 10.42
N VAL A 455 15.04 8.23 10.33
CA VAL A 455 14.37 8.83 9.16
C VAL A 455 15.35 9.76 8.46
N THR A 456 15.57 9.57 7.16
CA THR A 456 16.38 10.48 6.33
C THR A 456 15.54 11.06 5.20
N VAL A 457 15.49 12.38 5.09
CA VAL A 457 14.76 13.10 4.03
C VAL A 457 15.77 13.69 3.05
N LYS A 458 15.69 13.25 1.79
CA LYS A 458 16.60 13.69 0.72
C LYS A 458 16.17 15.01 0.08
N SER A 459 17.05 15.56 -0.74
CA SER A 459 16.82 16.80 -1.48
C SER A 459 15.53 16.74 -2.31
N GLY A 460 14.65 17.73 -2.14
CA GLY A 460 13.35 17.81 -2.82
C GLY A 460 12.26 16.89 -2.26
N ALA A 461 12.54 16.14 -1.19
CA ALA A 461 11.56 15.34 -0.48
C ALA A 461 11.08 16.03 0.80
N VAL A 462 9.92 15.57 1.31
CA VAL A 462 9.22 16.19 2.44
C VAL A 462 8.89 15.13 3.50
N LEU A 463 9.16 15.46 4.76
CA LEU A 463 8.53 14.81 5.91
C LEU A 463 7.54 15.79 6.53
N ALA A 464 6.27 15.41 6.61
CA ALA A 464 5.19 16.27 7.07
C ALA A 464 4.28 15.59 8.10
N GLY A 465 3.36 16.34 8.69
CA GLY A 465 2.27 15.80 9.52
C GLY A 465 2.38 16.16 11.00
N ASP A 466 1.38 15.72 11.78
CA ASP A 466 1.18 16.03 13.20
C ASP A 466 1.25 14.78 14.11
N GLY A 467 1.81 13.70 13.58
CA GLY A 467 2.02 12.45 14.31
C GLY A 467 3.36 12.42 15.07
N THR A 468 3.88 11.21 15.23
CA THR A 468 5.12 10.96 15.98
C THR A 468 6.09 10.11 15.17
N VAL A 469 7.35 10.53 15.15
CA VAL A 469 8.50 9.81 14.62
C VAL A 469 9.33 9.24 15.78
N GLY A 470 9.57 7.93 15.76
CA GLY A 470 10.19 7.20 16.85
C GLY A 470 11.71 7.31 16.92
N GLY A 471 12.40 7.31 15.78
CA GLY A 471 13.85 7.39 15.70
C GLY A 471 14.38 8.78 15.37
N SER A 472 15.71 8.90 15.30
CA SER A 472 16.39 10.13 14.91
C SER A 472 16.01 10.56 13.49
N VAL A 473 15.89 11.87 13.26
CA VAL A 473 15.55 12.46 11.95
C VAL A 473 16.73 13.27 11.40
N MET A 474 17.08 13.01 10.14
CA MET A 474 18.04 13.81 9.37
C MET A 474 17.35 14.41 8.14
N ILE A 475 17.37 15.74 8.04
CA ILE A 475 16.97 16.45 6.82
C ILE A 475 18.24 16.84 6.07
N ASP A 476 18.47 16.19 4.92
CA ASP A 476 19.62 16.49 4.06
C ASP A 476 19.46 17.86 3.38
N ASP A 477 20.54 18.32 2.75
CA ASP A 477 20.55 19.53 1.94
C ASP A 477 19.44 19.54 0.87
N GLY A 478 18.59 20.58 0.93
CA GLY A 478 17.41 20.75 0.08
C GLY A 478 16.22 19.86 0.43
N GLY A 479 16.27 19.08 1.51
CA GLY A 479 15.11 18.38 2.09
C GLY A 479 14.23 19.33 2.90
N LEU A 480 12.97 18.94 3.11
CA LEU A 480 11.97 19.76 3.79
C LEU A 480 11.33 19.01 4.97
N LEU A 481 11.20 19.71 6.10
CA LEU A 481 10.39 19.31 7.24
C LEU A 481 9.18 20.24 7.33
N SER A 482 7.98 19.71 7.41
CA SER A 482 6.73 20.50 7.50
C SER A 482 5.86 19.95 8.62
N PRO A 483 6.14 20.31 9.89
CA PRO A 483 5.29 19.94 11.01
C PRO A 483 3.85 20.39 10.77
N GLY A 484 2.89 19.55 11.17
CA GLY A 484 1.46 19.82 11.03
C GLY A 484 0.79 19.18 9.81
N PHE A 485 -0.55 19.11 9.87
CA PHE A 485 -1.41 18.77 8.73
C PHE A 485 -2.35 19.98 8.47
N SER A 486 -1.74 21.05 7.96
CA SER A 486 -2.11 22.48 8.10
C SER A 486 -1.70 23.12 9.42
N ARG A 487 -2.10 22.55 10.56
CA ARG A 487 -1.67 23.01 11.89
C ARG A 487 -1.56 21.83 12.84
N GLY A 488 -0.43 21.66 13.51
CA GLY A 488 -0.28 20.55 14.44
C GLY A 488 1.08 20.46 15.12
N VAL A 489 1.26 19.39 15.89
CA VAL A 489 2.53 19.11 16.57
C VAL A 489 3.17 17.90 15.92
N LEU A 490 4.32 18.06 15.27
CA LEU A 490 5.15 16.91 14.89
C LEU A 490 6.10 16.58 16.04
N LEU A 491 5.99 15.36 16.58
CA LEU A 491 6.89 14.88 17.63
C LEU A 491 7.98 13.98 17.02
N ILE A 492 9.24 14.31 17.28
CA ILE A 492 10.41 13.45 17.05
C ILE A 492 10.88 13.00 18.43
N ASN A 493 10.82 11.71 18.73
CA ASN A 493 11.18 11.22 20.08
C ASN A 493 12.68 11.28 20.38
N ASP A 494 13.52 11.32 19.35
CA ASP A 494 14.97 11.23 19.42
C ASP A 494 15.62 12.53 18.88
N ASP A 495 16.81 12.45 18.31
CA ASP A 495 17.55 13.60 17.78
C ASP A 495 17.01 14.11 16.43
N LEU A 496 17.19 15.41 16.17
CA LEU A 496 16.95 16.06 14.88
C LEU A 496 18.24 16.70 14.36
N VAL A 497 18.56 16.49 13.10
CA VAL A 497 19.66 17.16 12.39
C VAL A 497 19.13 17.83 11.13
N LEU A 498 19.29 19.14 11.03
CA LEU A 498 19.06 19.93 9.82
C LEU A 498 20.39 20.23 9.13
N SER A 499 20.53 19.83 7.87
CA SER A 499 21.70 20.16 7.05
C SER A 499 21.68 21.63 6.60
N GLY A 500 22.79 22.14 6.05
CA GLY A 500 22.99 23.58 5.81
C GLY A 500 22.02 24.22 4.81
N THR A 501 21.34 23.44 3.96
CA THR A 501 20.28 23.94 3.06
C THR A 501 18.96 23.20 3.23
N ALA A 502 18.78 22.50 4.36
CA ALA A 502 17.48 21.98 4.75
C ALA A 502 16.51 23.15 5.02
N ALA A 503 15.21 22.90 4.92
CA ALA A 503 14.20 23.87 5.27
C ALA A 503 13.16 23.30 6.24
N VAL A 504 12.58 24.17 7.06
CA VAL A 504 11.43 23.88 7.91
C VAL A 504 10.30 24.84 7.53
N ASN A 505 9.10 24.33 7.26
CA ASN A 505 7.91 25.16 7.07
C ASN A 505 7.09 25.20 8.35
N VAL A 506 6.57 26.37 8.71
CA VAL A 506 5.69 26.57 9.86
C VAL A 506 4.55 27.52 9.49
N GLU A 507 3.32 27.07 9.70
CA GLU A 507 2.10 27.87 9.57
C GLU A 507 1.74 28.51 10.94
N LEU A 508 1.38 29.80 10.93
CA LEU A 508 1.06 30.61 12.11
C LEU A 508 -0.37 31.17 12.04
N GLN A 509 -1.13 31.02 13.13
CA GLN A 509 -2.40 31.72 13.39
C GLN A 509 -2.41 32.30 14.81
N ALA A 510 -3.33 33.24 15.06
CA ALA A 510 -3.58 33.84 16.36
C ALA A 510 -3.60 32.79 17.49
N PRO A 511 -2.72 32.90 18.50
CA PRO A 511 -2.67 31.92 19.57
C PRO A 511 -3.93 32.05 20.45
N SER A 512 -4.76 31.02 20.46
CA SER A 512 -5.93 30.86 21.34
C SER A 512 -5.51 30.67 22.81
N SER A 513 -4.27 30.20 23.04
CA SER A 513 -3.60 30.11 24.34
C SER A 513 -2.09 29.98 24.16
N VAL A 514 -1.32 30.91 24.73
CA VAL A 514 0.15 30.76 24.86
C VAL A 514 0.41 29.74 25.97
N THR A 515 0.53 28.47 25.61
CA THR A 515 0.82 27.39 26.56
C THR A 515 2.18 26.79 26.20
N LEU A 516 3.12 26.85 27.15
CA LEU A 516 4.52 26.43 26.99
C LEU A 516 4.71 24.89 26.99
N THR A 517 3.65 24.12 26.69
CA THR A 517 3.65 22.66 26.63
C THR A 517 2.92 22.24 25.36
N PRO A 518 3.34 21.18 24.65
CA PRO A 518 2.61 20.67 23.50
C PRO A 518 1.15 20.38 23.88
N VAL A 519 0.20 21.06 23.27
CA VAL A 519 -1.23 20.81 23.46
C VAL A 519 -1.80 20.47 22.09
N GLY A 520 -2.34 19.27 21.90
CA GLY A 520 -3.03 18.94 20.65
C GLY A 520 -4.13 19.98 20.34
N GLY A 521 -4.24 20.40 19.08
CA GLY A 521 -5.18 21.45 18.64
C GLY A 521 -4.60 22.87 18.62
N VAL A 522 -3.32 23.02 18.27
CA VAL A 522 -2.59 24.29 18.19
C VAL A 522 -3.07 25.20 17.06
N ASP A 523 -3.00 26.51 17.29
CA ASP A 523 -3.25 27.53 16.26
C ASP A 523 -2.06 27.71 15.30
N PHE A 524 -0.93 27.04 15.51
CA PHE A 524 0.27 27.14 14.68
C PHE A 524 1.07 25.84 14.73
N ASP A 525 1.95 25.62 13.76
CA ASP A 525 2.78 24.41 13.73
C ASP A 525 3.85 24.40 14.82
N GLN A 526 4.05 23.23 15.42
CA GLN A 526 5.10 22.99 16.40
C GLN A 526 5.92 21.76 16.05
N LEU A 527 7.23 21.92 16.18
CA LEU A 527 8.19 20.83 16.13
C LEU A 527 8.67 20.52 17.55
N VAL A 528 8.47 19.29 18.00
CA VAL A 528 8.92 18.84 19.32
C VAL A 528 9.97 17.77 19.13
N VAL A 529 11.16 17.97 19.70
CA VAL A 529 12.31 17.07 19.61
C VAL A 529 12.65 16.57 21.01
N GLY A 530 12.40 15.29 21.29
CA GLY A 530 12.69 14.68 22.59
C GLY A 530 14.18 14.66 22.91
N GLY A 531 15.03 14.54 21.88
CA GLY A 531 16.49 14.52 21.98
C GLY A 531 17.15 15.88 21.74
N HIS A 532 18.27 15.86 21.02
CA HIS A 532 19.04 17.02 20.61
C HIS A 532 18.60 17.53 19.23
N ALA A 533 18.28 18.83 19.13
CA ALA A 533 18.04 19.50 17.85
C ALA A 533 19.32 20.24 17.40
N SER A 534 19.92 19.79 16.30
CA SER A 534 21.01 20.48 15.62
C SER A 534 20.46 21.28 14.44
N LEU A 535 20.43 22.61 14.59
CA LEU A 535 19.82 23.53 13.63
C LEU A 535 20.85 24.06 12.63
N GLY A 536 20.36 24.20 11.40
CA GLY A 536 20.99 24.85 10.25
C GLY A 536 19.88 25.10 9.22
N GLY A 537 20.22 25.62 8.03
CA GLY A 537 19.23 25.80 6.97
C GLY A 537 18.21 26.90 7.28
N SER A 538 17.06 26.91 6.60
CA SER A 538 16.08 28.00 6.69
C SER A 538 14.77 27.61 7.37
N LEU A 539 14.14 28.59 8.02
CA LEU A 539 12.76 28.52 8.49
C LEU A 539 11.88 29.38 7.57
N HIS A 540 10.84 28.78 7.00
CA HIS A 540 9.84 29.44 6.18
C HIS A 540 8.55 29.57 6.96
N LEU A 541 7.99 30.78 7.01
CA LEU A 541 6.81 31.09 7.80
C LEU A 541 5.65 31.46 6.90
N ALA A 542 4.45 30.95 7.21
CA ALA A 542 3.22 31.31 6.52
C ALA A 542 2.16 31.79 7.54
N LEU A 543 1.58 32.97 7.29
CA LEU A 543 0.41 33.44 8.03
C LEU A 543 -0.85 32.87 7.37
N VAL A 544 -1.65 32.11 8.13
CA VAL A 544 -2.84 31.44 7.60
C VAL A 544 -4.13 32.12 8.06
N ASP A 545 -5.25 31.79 7.39
CA ASP A 545 -6.60 32.26 7.73
C ASP A 545 -6.76 33.79 7.85
N GLY A 546 -5.92 34.56 7.14
CA GLY A 546 -5.93 36.02 7.16
C GLY A 546 -5.40 36.63 8.45
N TYR A 547 -4.64 35.87 9.23
CA TYR A 547 -4.05 36.30 10.48
C TYR A 547 -3.09 37.48 10.27
N LEU A 548 -3.23 38.49 11.13
CA LEU A 548 -2.33 39.62 11.27
C LEU A 548 -1.75 39.55 12.68
N PRO A 549 -0.45 39.28 12.85
CA PRO A 549 0.14 39.18 14.17
C PRO A 549 0.08 40.51 14.93
N ASP A 550 -0.39 40.45 16.18
CA ASP A 550 -0.42 41.57 17.11
C ASP A 550 0.89 41.60 17.91
N GLU A 551 1.27 42.79 18.35
CA GLU A 551 2.46 42.95 19.19
C GLU A 551 2.32 42.16 20.50
N GLY A 552 3.39 41.43 20.84
CA GLY A 552 3.43 40.57 22.02
C GLY A 552 3.04 39.12 21.74
N ASP A 553 2.48 38.79 20.57
CA ASP A 553 2.20 37.40 20.19
C ASP A 553 3.48 36.55 20.21
N GLU A 554 3.38 35.33 20.72
CA GLU A 554 4.50 34.40 20.90
C GLU A 554 4.16 33.00 20.36
N PHE A 555 5.10 32.43 19.61
CA PHE A 555 4.98 31.13 18.97
C PHE A 555 6.19 30.25 19.32
N PRO A 556 6.08 29.36 20.31
CA PRO A 556 7.07 28.32 20.55
C PRO A 556 7.01 27.26 19.45
N VAL A 557 7.64 27.55 18.30
CA VAL A 557 7.59 26.72 17.08
C VAL A 557 8.54 25.52 17.15
N LEU A 558 9.55 25.56 18.02
CA LEU A 558 10.46 24.46 18.28
C LEU A 558 10.70 24.30 19.78
N VAL A 559 10.51 23.08 20.28
CA VAL A 559 10.87 22.67 21.64
C VAL A 559 11.77 21.44 21.56
N ALA A 560 12.92 21.46 22.24
CA ALA A 560 13.91 20.39 22.21
C ALA A 560 14.40 19.99 23.61
N GLY A 561 14.87 18.75 23.78
CA GLY A 561 15.58 18.34 25.01
C GLY A 561 16.91 19.06 25.19
N SER A 562 17.60 19.32 24.08
CA SER A 562 18.75 20.25 23.99
C SER A 562 18.86 20.81 22.57
N ARG A 563 19.52 21.95 22.39
CA ARG A 563 19.69 22.60 21.08
C ARG A 563 21.16 22.98 20.81
N SER A 564 21.57 22.90 19.54
CA SER A 564 22.76 23.57 19.02
C SER A 564 22.47 24.20 17.65
N GLY A 565 23.24 25.24 17.30
CA GLY A 565 23.05 25.96 16.04
C GLY A 565 21.77 26.80 16.00
N GLU A 566 21.63 27.59 14.94
CA GLU A 566 20.48 28.47 14.67
C GLU A 566 20.03 28.24 13.23
N PHE A 567 18.87 28.80 12.86
CA PHE A 567 18.50 28.83 11.45
C PHE A 567 19.37 29.86 10.74
N ASP A 568 19.93 29.50 9.59
CA ASP A 568 20.73 30.38 8.73
C ASP A 568 19.88 31.52 8.13
N GLY A 569 18.55 31.35 8.09
CA GLY A 569 17.62 32.40 7.70
C GLY A 569 16.17 32.10 8.05
N ILE A 570 15.40 33.16 8.31
CA ILE A 570 13.95 33.10 8.53
C ILE A 570 13.27 33.98 7.48
N SER A 571 12.26 33.45 6.78
CA SER A 571 11.70 34.12 5.60
C SER A 571 10.19 33.87 5.41
N ASP A 572 9.67 34.40 4.30
CA ASP A 572 8.30 34.23 3.79
C ASP A 572 7.14 34.86 4.57
N VAL A 573 7.47 35.71 5.54
CA VAL A 573 6.48 36.52 6.27
C VAL A 573 6.79 38.02 6.20
N SER A 574 5.76 38.81 5.90
CA SER A 574 5.81 40.28 5.95
C SER A 574 5.02 40.76 7.16
N MET A 575 5.69 41.43 8.09
CA MET A 575 5.02 41.99 9.27
C MET A 575 4.40 43.36 8.97
N PRO A 576 3.23 43.67 9.56
CA PRO A 576 2.58 44.96 9.35
C PRO A 576 3.26 46.09 10.15
N GLY A 577 3.44 47.25 9.52
CA GLY A 577 3.84 48.47 10.23
C GLY A 577 5.27 48.44 10.78
N SER A 578 5.40 48.70 12.08
CA SER A 578 6.68 48.79 12.81
C SER A 578 6.97 47.55 13.66
N THR A 579 6.38 46.39 13.35
CA THR A 579 6.65 45.13 14.06
C THR A 579 7.57 44.21 13.27
N ALA A 580 8.22 43.28 13.99
CA ALA A 580 9.03 42.20 13.43
C ALA A 580 8.71 40.87 14.15
N LEU A 581 8.91 39.74 13.46
CA LEU A 581 9.04 38.45 14.13
C LEU A 581 10.49 38.28 14.55
N VAL A 582 10.69 38.27 15.84
CA VAL A 582 11.99 38.14 16.48
C VAL A 582 12.22 36.68 16.83
N PRO A 583 13.26 36.03 16.29
CA PRO A 583 13.66 34.71 16.76
C PRO A 583 14.34 34.84 18.12
N LEU A 584 13.79 34.16 19.12
CA LEU A 584 14.33 34.07 20.47
C LEU A 584 14.70 32.62 20.76
N TYR A 585 15.99 32.35 20.82
CA TYR A 585 16.51 31.02 21.10
C TYR A 585 16.67 30.79 22.60
N ASP A 586 16.29 29.60 23.05
CA ASP A 586 16.33 29.19 24.46
C ASP A 586 15.70 30.21 25.44
N TYR A 587 14.55 30.77 25.03
CA TYR A 587 13.86 31.88 25.68
C TYR A 587 12.73 31.43 26.61
N ASP A 588 12.53 32.16 27.72
CA ASP A 588 11.49 31.94 28.73
C ASP A 588 11.38 30.49 29.23
N GLY A 589 12.52 29.83 29.38
CA GLY A 589 12.59 28.44 29.88
C GLY A 589 12.26 27.36 28.85
N ILE A 590 11.96 27.73 27.61
CA ILE A 590 11.92 26.82 26.46
C ILE A 590 13.35 26.60 25.98
N VAL A 591 13.72 25.37 25.66
CA VAL A 591 14.93 25.04 24.90
C VAL A 591 14.49 24.81 23.46
N GLY A 592 14.96 25.62 22.52
CA GLY A 592 14.39 25.65 21.16
C GLY A 592 14.29 27.05 20.57
N LEU A 593 13.19 27.34 19.88
CA LEU A 593 12.90 28.62 19.23
C LEU A 593 11.49 29.09 19.54
N THR A 594 11.40 30.31 20.06
CA THR A 594 10.16 31.08 20.16
C THR A 594 10.23 32.26 19.19
N LEU A 595 9.21 32.41 18.34
CA LEU A 595 9.04 33.61 17.54
C LEU A 595 8.18 34.60 18.32
N LYS A 596 8.68 35.81 18.57
CA LYS A 596 7.93 36.87 19.25
C LYS A 596 7.65 38.03 18.31
N VAL A 597 6.42 38.51 18.28
CA VAL A 597 6.08 39.75 17.59
C VAL A 597 6.50 40.91 18.48
N ALA A 598 7.50 41.69 18.05
CA ALA A 598 8.00 42.83 18.80
C ALA A 598 7.95 44.11 17.97
N HIS A 599 7.82 45.25 18.66
CA HIS A 599 8.00 46.55 18.03
C HIS A 599 9.49 46.76 17.67
N LEU A 600 9.79 47.20 16.45
CA LEU A 600 11.15 47.48 16.00
C LEU A 600 11.83 48.46 16.97
N GLY A 601 13.01 48.11 17.47
CA GLY A 601 13.78 48.96 18.39
C GLY A 601 13.45 48.83 19.88
N ASP A 602 12.46 48.02 20.25
CA ASP A 602 12.10 47.71 21.65
C ASP A 602 12.85 46.45 22.09
N ALA A 603 13.92 46.61 22.87
CA ALA A 603 14.77 45.52 23.32
C ALA A 603 14.24 44.83 24.58
N ASN A 604 13.43 45.53 25.39
CA ASN A 604 12.94 45.02 26.68
C ASN A 604 11.51 44.45 26.61
N PHE A 605 10.86 44.56 25.44
CA PHE A 605 9.51 44.11 25.15
C PHE A 605 8.42 44.76 26.01
N ASP A 606 8.59 46.03 26.41
CA ASP A 606 7.58 46.80 27.13
C ASP A 606 6.62 47.59 26.23
N SER A 607 6.73 47.37 24.91
CA SER A 607 5.97 48.00 23.83
C SER A 607 6.27 49.47 23.61
N VAL A 608 7.37 49.99 24.17
CA VAL A 608 7.74 51.40 24.09
C VAL A 608 9.22 51.56 23.75
N VAL A 609 9.54 51.99 22.53
CA VAL A 609 10.92 52.33 22.16
C VAL A 609 11.37 53.63 22.85
N ASP A 610 12.17 53.53 23.90
CA ASP A 610 12.63 54.66 24.70
C ASP A 610 14.10 54.60 25.18
N VAL A 611 14.42 55.40 26.20
CA VAL A 611 15.78 55.49 26.75
C VAL A 611 16.26 54.20 27.41
N MET A 612 15.35 53.32 27.81
CA MET A 612 15.65 52.01 28.37
C MET A 612 16.22 51.10 27.27
N ASP A 613 15.63 51.10 26.06
CA ASP A 613 16.16 50.34 24.92
C ASP A 613 17.50 50.86 24.43
N LEU A 614 17.64 52.20 24.38
CA LEU A 614 18.93 52.81 24.05
C LEU A 614 19.99 52.45 25.09
N GLY A 615 19.58 52.30 26.35
CA GLY A 615 20.45 51.82 27.43
C GLY A 615 20.95 50.39 27.18
N ILE A 616 20.08 49.50 26.70
CA ILE A 616 20.41 48.11 26.37
C ILE A 616 21.36 48.05 25.18
N LEU A 617 20.99 48.66 24.05
CA LEU A 617 21.85 48.75 22.85
C LEU A 617 23.20 49.39 23.21
N GLY A 618 23.19 50.48 23.96
CA GLY A 618 24.39 51.20 24.36
C GLY A 618 25.31 50.40 25.28
N ALA A 619 24.74 49.55 26.15
CA ALA A 619 25.51 48.66 27.02
C ALA A 619 26.20 47.54 26.23
N ASN A 620 25.64 47.16 25.09
CA ASN A 620 26.12 46.10 24.23
C ASN A 620 26.91 46.57 23.00
N PHE A 621 26.96 47.88 22.73
CA PHE A 621 27.46 48.46 21.48
C PHE A 621 28.83 47.92 21.03
N ASN A 622 28.90 47.54 19.75
CA ASN A 622 30.05 46.99 19.05
C ASN A 622 30.55 45.67 19.66
N LEU A 623 29.65 44.90 20.27
CA LEU A 623 29.91 43.52 20.67
C LEU A 623 29.27 42.55 19.66
N PRO A 624 29.96 41.46 19.29
CA PRO A 624 29.40 40.41 18.46
C PRO A 624 28.58 39.40 19.28
N GLY A 625 27.84 38.54 18.59
CA GLY A 625 27.00 37.50 19.17
C GLY A 625 25.91 38.10 20.07
N ARG A 626 25.33 39.21 19.62
CA ARG A 626 24.21 39.88 20.28
C ARG A 626 22.93 39.43 19.62
N GLU A 627 21.87 39.40 20.42
CA GLU A 627 20.52 39.11 19.97
C GLU A 627 19.64 40.37 20.13
N TRP A 628 18.37 40.25 19.77
CA TRP A 628 17.39 41.33 19.91
C TRP A 628 17.35 41.92 21.32
N THR A 629 17.36 41.08 22.35
CA THR A 629 17.32 41.52 23.76
C THR A 629 18.61 42.19 24.23
N ASP A 630 19.67 42.12 23.43
CA ASP A 630 20.91 42.87 23.61
C ASP A 630 20.93 44.18 22.80
N GLY A 631 19.93 44.43 21.96
CA GLY A 631 19.78 45.63 21.13
C GLY A 631 20.23 45.47 19.68
N ASP A 632 20.41 44.24 19.18
CA ASP A 632 20.61 43.96 17.75
C ASP A 632 19.23 43.86 17.08
N PHE A 633 18.78 44.96 16.49
CA PHE A 633 17.44 45.10 15.92
C PHE A 633 17.41 44.76 14.43
N ASN A 634 18.56 44.59 13.78
CA ASN A 634 18.65 44.21 12.38
C ASN A 634 19.04 42.73 12.18
N GLY A 635 19.47 42.05 13.24
CA GLY A 635 19.79 40.62 13.27
C GLY A 635 21.12 40.25 12.63
N ASP A 636 22.07 41.18 12.50
CA ASP A 636 23.39 40.92 11.89
C ASP A 636 24.42 40.34 12.87
N GLY A 637 24.03 40.16 14.14
CA GLY A 637 24.80 39.59 15.22
C GLY A 637 25.73 40.59 15.91
N ILE A 638 25.69 41.88 15.55
CA ILE A 638 26.49 42.95 16.13
C ILE A 638 25.61 44.14 16.44
N THR A 639 25.65 44.63 17.68
CA THR A 639 25.00 45.91 17.99
C THR A 639 25.81 47.08 17.46
N ASP A 640 25.31 47.84 16.49
CA ASP A 640 26.05 48.96 15.91
C ASP A 640 25.18 50.17 15.51
N VAL A 641 25.70 51.00 14.62
CA VAL A 641 25.01 52.21 14.15
C VAL A 641 23.75 51.89 13.33
N GLY A 642 23.69 50.72 12.69
CA GLY A 642 22.52 50.18 12.02
C GLY A 642 21.37 50.01 13.00
N ASP A 643 21.60 49.36 14.13
CA ASP A 643 20.58 49.15 15.17
C ASP A 643 20.15 50.46 15.81
N LEU A 644 21.09 51.37 16.04
CA LEU A 644 20.75 52.71 16.53
C LEU A 644 19.86 53.46 15.52
N GLY A 645 20.04 53.20 14.23
CA GLY A 645 19.17 53.68 13.17
C GLY A 645 17.75 53.12 13.26
N VAL A 646 17.62 51.81 13.51
CA VAL A 646 16.32 51.14 13.71
C VAL A 646 15.61 51.68 14.95
N LEU A 647 16.30 51.74 16.09
CA LEU A 647 15.77 52.28 17.34
C LEU A 647 15.36 53.76 17.19
N GLY A 648 16.21 54.58 16.57
CA GLY A 648 15.91 56.00 16.34
C GLY A 648 14.73 56.24 15.41
N ALA A 649 14.53 55.39 14.41
CA ALA A 649 13.40 55.46 13.48
C ALA A 649 12.06 55.11 14.13
N ASN A 650 12.09 54.30 15.19
CA ASN A 650 10.90 53.80 15.88
C ASN A 650 10.69 54.42 17.27
N TRP A 651 11.49 55.44 17.63
CA TRP A 651 11.44 56.09 18.94
C TRP A 651 10.07 56.68 19.28
N THR A 652 9.44 56.13 20.33
CA THR A 652 8.04 56.42 20.67
C THR A 652 7.82 57.81 21.30
N ALA A 653 8.88 58.51 21.75
CA ALA A 653 8.71 59.85 22.32
C ALA A 653 8.19 60.91 21.32
N ALA A 654 8.15 60.61 20.02
CA ALA A 654 7.55 61.48 19.01
C ALA A 654 6.01 61.56 19.07
N GLU A 655 5.32 60.58 19.66
CA GLU A 655 3.85 60.61 19.79
C GLU A 655 3.36 61.40 21.03
N SER A 656 4.22 61.58 22.04
CA SER A 656 3.91 62.40 23.23
C SER A 656 3.97 63.91 22.95
N LEU A 657 4.63 64.33 21.86
CA LEU A 657 4.78 65.74 21.50
C LEU A 657 3.55 66.36 20.81
N VAL A 658 2.55 65.56 20.39
CA VAL A 658 1.38 66.04 19.63
C VAL A 658 0.07 66.05 20.45
N LYS A 659 0.05 65.52 21.68
CA LYS A 659 -1.16 65.45 22.52
C LYS A 659 -1.09 66.19 23.87
N ALA A 660 -0.22 67.19 24.02
CA ALA A 660 -0.26 68.10 25.19
C ALA A 660 -0.82 69.48 24.80
N PRO A 661 -2.02 69.91 25.26
CA PRO A 661 -2.53 71.27 25.01
C PRO A 661 -1.82 72.35 25.87
N ALA A 662 -0.62 72.12 26.38
CA ALA A 662 -0.04 72.91 27.47
C ALA A 662 1.18 73.78 27.10
N TRP A 663 1.56 73.94 25.82
CA TRP A 663 2.77 74.72 25.46
C TRP A 663 2.52 76.07 24.80
N ARG A 664 1.30 76.61 24.88
CA ARG A 664 0.99 77.99 24.45
C ARG A 664 1.11 79.06 25.53
N SER A 665 1.55 78.77 26.76
CA SER A 665 1.56 79.78 27.84
C SER A 665 2.92 80.14 28.46
N LEU A 666 4.06 79.68 27.94
CA LEU A 666 5.37 80.11 28.44
C LEU A 666 6.29 80.48 27.27
N GLY A 667 6.15 81.71 26.79
CA GLY A 667 6.98 82.28 25.74
C GLY A 667 8.43 82.50 26.20
N LEU A 668 9.28 81.49 26.03
CA LEU A 668 10.73 81.65 26.05
C LEU A 668 11.33 80.98 24.83
N GLY A 669 11.60 81.80 23.82
CA GLY A 669 12.52 81.47 22.75
C GLY A 669 13.97 81.65 23.21
N HIS A 670 14.81 80.81 22.61
CA HIS A 670 16.26 80.94 22.38
C HIS A 670 17.20 80.04 23.19
N ALA A 671 17.96 79.31 22.37
CA ALA A 671 19.38 78.98 22.46
C ALA A 671 19.82 77.96 23.51
N VAL A 672 20.09 76.74 23.03
CA VAL A 672 21.13 75.88 23.61
C VAL A 672 22.41 76.11 22.80
N PRO A 673 23.57 76.40 23.43
CA PRO A 673 24.84 76.62 22.72
C PRO A 673 25.50 75.30 22.30
N GLU A 674 26.17 75.30 21.14
CA GLU A 674 26.93 74.16 20.61
C GLU A 674 28.20 73.84 21.44
N PRO A 675 28.65 72.56 21.47
CA PRO A 675 29.74 72.11 22.32
C PRO A 675 31.12 72.48 21.77
N ALA A 676 32.02 72.91 22.66
CA ALA A 676 33.40 73.22 22.35
C ALA A 676 34.33 72.02 22.68
N THR A 677 34.78 71.27 21.66
CA THR A 677 36.12 70.64 21.67
C THR A 677 36.64 70.29 20.26
N MET A 678 37.54 71.15 19.78
CA MET A 678 38.80 70.92 19.03
C MET A 678 38.90 69.87 17.90
N ILE A 679 39.09 70.40 16.67
CA ILE A 679 39.79 69.76 15.55
C ILE A 679 41.30 70.06 15.65
N VAL A 680 42.12 69.01 15.66
CA VAL A 680 43.55 69.03 15.31
C VAL A 680 43.75 68.13 14.08
N CYS A 681 44.57 68.60 13.13
CA CYS A 681 44.96 68.01 11.84
C CYS A 681 43.91 68.17 10.72
N GLY A 682 44.18 68.78 9.55
CA GLY A 682 45.38 69.37 9.00
C GLY A 682 45.29 69.29 7.48
N VAL A 683 45.39 70.40 6.74
CA VAL A 683 45.78 70.42 5.33
C VAL A 683 46.51 71.72 5.04
N GLY A 684 47.85 71.65 5.01
CA GLY A 684 48.66 72.57 4.24
C GLY A 684 48.61 72.19 2.77
N PHE A 685 48.60 73.20 1.90
CA PHE A 685 49.25 73.30 0.58
C PHE A 685 48.45 74.28 -0.29
N SER A 686 48.72 75.58 -0.10
CA SER A 686 48.41 76.60 -1.11
C SER A 686 49.68 76.86 -1.92
N LEU A 687 49.58 76.53 -3.20
CA LEU A 687 50.61 76.57 -4.21
C LEU A 687 51.22 77.96 -4.41
N PHE A 688 52.55 77.93 -4.54
CA PHE A 688 53.36 78.87 -5.27
C PHE A 688 52.68 79.38 -6.54
N SER A 689 52.53 80.70 -6.66
CA SER A 689 52.56 81.37 -7.97
C SER A 689 52.64 82.90 -7.82
N MET A 690 53.79 83.46 -7.45
CA MET A 690 54.18 84.80 -7.93
C MET A 690 55.70 84.99 -7.92
N ARG A 691 56.24 85.07 -9.15
CA ARG A 691 57.18 86.08 -9.67
C ARG A 691 58.35 85.45 -10.44
N ARG A 692 58.33 85.74 -11.74
CA ARG A 692 59.42 86.49 -12.39
C ARG A 692 58.88 87.24 -13.61
N ARG A 693 58.80 88.57 -13.51
CA ARG A 693 59.60 89.50 -14.33
C ARG A 693 59.42 90.97 -13.89
N SER A 694 60.56 91.55 -13.54
CA SER A 694 61.00 92.96 -13.57
C SER A 694 60.00 94.05 -14.01
N LEU A 695 59.82 95.09 -13.19
CA LEU A 695 60.70 96.25 -13.01
C LEU A 695 60.46 96.85 -11.62
#